data_AF-E9EQP2-F1
#
_entry.id   AF-E9EQP2-F1
#
_cell.length_a   1.000
_cell.length_b   1.000
_cell.length_c   1.000
_cell.angle_alpha   90.00
_cell.angle_beta   90.00
_cell.angle_gamma   90.00
#
_symmetry.space_group_name_H-M   'P 1'
#
loop_
_entity.id
_entity.type
_entity.pdbx_description
1 polymer ?
#
loop_
_entity_poly.entity_id
_entity_poly.type
_entity_poly.pdbx_seq_one_letter_code
_entity_poly.pdbx_strand_id
1 'polypeptide(L)'
;MNEQPALRWSGSFGVLPTTATSVKNLSGDKIILPQSALEQLLNAAPSQPTTASSFTAWDPHNPYRSNGFGFEQRQQLPQPLTFRLVNSQNGNVVFAGIREFSAEEGTVGLSSFLIEALGIEPQQLNATNGNGTSDADAIDLTGDHVPSTTASIKLTVDATNIPKGTYVRLRPLEAGYNPDDWKSLLERHLREHYTCLTKNSILSVNGVKGETFKFLVDRLSPEGDGICVVDTDLEVDIEALNEEQARETMRQIMTKAQTEVVGGVSKGGDLDIWKDVSGNVSPGGYIDYILPSWDRSQPLTITLSGIEQEDGVDLFVTPKSSRQRVLPRDSAHVFGDFSPAENGVKSITISPTNVEMEGAEAILVSVHGFSSENQRTSQPIPFTVRAKVGSPTSKAGQDRMEVDGEEHSSDEEQCSNCKQWVPKRTMVLHENFCRRNNIPCPYCSAVFKKDSNEWHSHWHCEHDSAKGNSAASKSKHDMIFHQHHPCQDCEFTTNSLADLARHRTSVCPGKLILCRFCHLEVPQEGDPFNPSPEVVLSGLTAHELADGARTTECHLCDKIVRLRDMETHMKHHELDKVSRAKPEICRNVNCGRTLHGVGPRGQIGAGTSQGQGPGNDIGLCSLCFGPLYVSMHDPEGKALRRRIERKYLGQMMTGCGKSHCANEWCRTGRKNTSAEAKGSSASAVLPLVKPLLAMVGTPDGHMYFCVDETNQKRRKIAEMLAAEKLWDLEWCVAAAEAEKGNIDRMRDWLQAWAPRS
;
A
#
# COMPACT_ATOMS: atom_id res chain seq x y z
N MET A 1 -1.12 -8.53 36.53
CA MET A 1 0.14 -7.97 36.00
C MET A 1 1.24 -8.92 36.45
N ASN A 2 1.68 -9.84 35.57
CA ASN A 2 2.86 -10.66 35.83
C ASN A 2 4.05 -9.94 35.20
N GLU A 3 4.92 -9.34 36.03
CA GLU A 3 6.23 -8.88 35.56
C GLU A 3 7.03 -10.09 35.06
N GLN A 4 7.38 -10.10 33.78
CA GLN A 4 8.30 -11.10 33.24
C GLN A 4 9.69 -10.88 33.87
N PRO A 5 10.44 -11.95 34.21
CA PRO A 5 11.79 -11.81 34.73
C PRO A 5 12.68 -11.10 33.70
N ALA A 6 13.23 -9.95 34.10
CA ALA A 6 14.09 -9.14 33.23
C ALA A 6 15.38 -9.91 32.88
N LEU A 7 15.66 -10.05 31.58
CA LEU A 7 16.95 -10.51 31.07
C LEU A 7 18.04 -9.55 31.60
N ARG A 8 19.04 -10.06 32.33
CA ARG A 8 20.16 -9.27 32.86
C ARG A 8 21.46 -9.75 32.25
N TRP A 9 21.99 -8.98 31.31
CA TRP A 9 23.30 -9.20 30.70
C TRP A 9 24.00 -7.84 30.53
N SER A 10 25.31 -7.78 30.71
CA SER A 10 26.13 -6.58 30.51
C SER A 10 27.48 -6.99 29.95
N GLY A 11 27.98 -6.25 28.96
CA GLY A 11 29.29 -6.44 28.36
C GLY A 11 29.97 -5.11 28.04
N SER A 12 31.30 -5.08 28.03
CA SER A 12 32.08 -3.90 27.65
C SER A 12 32.79 -4.14 26.32
N PHE A 13 32.57 -3.26 25.35
CA PHE A 13 33.05 -3.42 23.97
C PHE A 13 33.77 -2.15 23.49
N GLY A 14 34.78 -2.32 22.63
CA GLY A 14 35.41 -1.23 21.89
C GLY A 14 34.59 -0.83 20.66
N VAL A 15 34.57 0.44 20.29
CA VAL A 15 33.81 0.93 19.13
C VAL A 15 34.57 0.70 17.83
N LEU A 16 33.93 0.10 16.82
CA LEU A 16 34.51 -0.07 15.48
C LEU A 16 34.61 1.26 14.72
N PRO A 17 35.63 1.45 13.87
CA PRO A 17 35.71 2.59 12.97
C PRO A 17 34.48 2.67 12.03
N THR A 18 34.08 3.89 11.68
CA THR A 18 32.93 4.17 10.80
C THR A 18 33.08 3.54 9.41
N THR A 19 34.30 3.36 8.92
CA THR A 19 34.59 2.71 7.62
C THR A 19 34.20 1.24 7.59
N ALA A 20 34.47 0.48 8.67
CA ALA A 20 34.09 -0.93 8.80
C ALA A 20 32.57 -1.11 8.94
N THR A 21 31.89 -0.10 9.49
CA THR A 21 30.45 -0.14 9.77
C THR A 21 29.61 0.34 8.58
N SER A 22 30.13 1.27 7.76
CA SER A 22 29.50 1.76 6.53
C SER A 22 29.18 0.64 5.52
N VAL A 23 30.05 -0.36 5.40
CA VAL A 23 29.88 -1.52 4.50
C VAL A 23 28.63 -2.35 4.82
N LYS A 24 28.15 -2.32 6.06
CA LYS A 24 26.98 -3.09 6.52
C LYS A 24 25.67 -2.27 6.51
N ASN A 25 25.67 -1.05 5.96
CA ASN A 25 24.50 -0.16 5.84
C ASN A 25 23.71 0.02 7.15
N LEU A 26 24.39 0.23 8.30
CA LEU A 26 23.70 0.49 9.57
C LEU A 26 22.99 1.85 9.53
N SER A 27 21.70 1.85 9.84
CA SER A 27 20.84 3.04 9.90
C SER A 27 20.01 3.04 11.17
N GLY A 28 19.69 4.24 11.68
CA GLY A 28 18.90 4.46 12.90
C GLY A 28 19.58 4.01 14.18
N ASP A 29 18.89 3.32 15.09
CA ASP A 29 19.38 2.91 16.42
C ASP A 29 19.96 1.48 16.46
N LYS A 30 20.26 0.91 15.30
CA LYS A 30 20.68 -0.48 15.16
C LYS A 30 22.18 -0.65 15.45
N ILE A 31 22.52 -1.64 16.28
CA ILE A 31 23.89 -2.06 16.59
C ILE A 31 24.23 -3.43 16.03
N ILE A 32 25.53 -3.74 15.95
CA ILE A 32 26.06 -5.07 15.67
C ILE A 32 26.94 -5.52 16.83
N LEU A 33 26.66 -6.70 17.37
CA LEU A 33 27.41 -7.33 18.47
C LEU A 33 28.17 -8.58 18.00
N PRO A 34 29.16 -9.08 18.76
CA PRO A 34 29.86 -10.31 18.42
C PRO A 34 29.03 -11.55 18.73
N GLN A 35 29.34 -12.69 18.11
CA GLN A 35 28.64 -13.96 18.33
C GLN A 35 28.71 -14.42 19.80
N SER A 36 29.83 -14.16 20.48
CA SER A 36 29.99 -14.46 21.91
C SER A 36 28.98 -13.73 22.80
N ALA A 37 28.49 -12.56 22.40
CA ALA A 37 27.42 -11.85 23.11
C ALA A 37 26.07 -12.60 23.00
N LEU A 38 25.76 -13.18 21.83
CA LEU A 38 24.55 -13.97 21.64
C LEU A 38 24.56 -15.23 22.52
N GLU A 39 25.69 -15.94 22.57
CA GLU A 39 25.85 -17.13 23.41
C GLU A 39 25.65 -16.80 24.89
N GLN A 40 26.23 -15.69 25.35
CA GLN A 40 26.05 -15.21 26.73
C GLN A 40 24.61 -14.79 27.02
N LEU A 41 23.93 -14.15 26.07
CA LEU A 41 22.52 -13.77 26.20
C LEU A 41 21.61 -15.00 26.28
N LEU A 42 21.84 -16.03 25.47
CA LEU A 42 21.11 -17.29 25.52
C LEU A 42 21.32 -18.01 26.87
N ASN A 43 22.56 -18.02 27.36
CA ASN A 43 22.87 -18.57 28.69
C ASN A 43 22.23 -17.78 29.85
N ALA A 44 22.03 -16.48 29.67
CA ALA A 44 21.37 -15.61 30.64
C ALA A 44 19.82 -15.61 30.53
N ALA A 45 19.26 -16.24 29.50
CA ALA A 45 17.82 -16.25 29.25
C ALA A 45 17.08 -17.19 30.22
N PRO A 46 15.92 -16.77 30.78
CA PRO A 46 15.12 -17.62 31.64
C PRO A 46 14.51 -18.79 30.84
N SER A 47 14.57 -20.01 31.38
CA SER A 47 13.87 -21.18 30.83
C SER A 47 12.37 -21.11 31.15
N GLN A 48 11.53 -20.86 30.15
CA GLN A 48 10.08 -20.90 30.32
C GLN A 48 9.54 -22.34 30.15
N PRO A 49 8.75 -22.88 31.10
CA PRO A 49 7.91 -24.03 30.81
C PRO A 49 6.81 -23.62 29.84
N THR A 50 6.62 -24.40 28.77
CA THR A 50 5.53 -24.23 27.80
C THR A 50 4.19 -24.16 28.54
N THR A 51 3.56 -22.99 28.58
CA THR A 51 2.19 -22.83 29.06
C THR A 51 1.24 -23.31 27.97
N ALA A 52 1.00 -24.63 27.94
CA ALA A 52 -0.19 -25.17 27.31
C ALA A 52 -1.40 -24.77 28.19
N SER A 53 -2.04 -23.65 27.86
CA SER A 53 -3.39 -23.37 28.32
C SER A 53 -4.35 -24.35 27.62
N SER A 54 -4.53 -25.51 28.23
CA SER A 54 -5.62 -26.44 27.95
C SER A 54 -6.11 -26.98 29.28
N PHE A 55 -7.24 -26.44 29.73
CA PHE A 55 -7.97 -26.94 30.88
C PHE A 55 -8.60 -28.28 30.50
N THR A 56 -7.83 -29.37 30.59
CA THR A 56 -8.35 -30.74 30.48
C THR A 56 -7.99 -31.49 31.75
N ALA A 57 -9.00 -31.98 32.45
CA ALA A 57 -8.85 -32.84 33.61
C ALA A 57 -7.93 -34.03 33.28
N TRP A 58 -6.94 -34.22 34.15
CA TRP A 58 -5.95 -35.29 34.08
C TRP A 58 -6.67 -36.64 34.23
N ASP A 59 -6.67 -37.47 33.19
CA ASP A 59 -7.13 -38.87 33.25
C ASP A 59 -5.91 -39.81 33.13
N PRO A 60 -5.58 -40.60 34.18
CA PRO A 60 -4.41 -41.49 34.20
C PRO A 60 -4.47 -42.72 33.27
N HIS A 61 -5.56 -42.98 32.54
CA HIS A 61 -5.75 -44.25 31.82
C HIS A 61 -6.17 -44.14 30.35
N ASN A 62 -5.48 -43.32 29.55
CA ASN A 62 -5.67 -43.31 28.10
C ASN A 62 -4.61 -44.20 27.37
N PRO A 63 -5.00 -45.31 26.71
CA PRO A 63 -4.05 -46.28 26.13
C PRO A 63 -3.53 -45.94 24.72
N TYR A 64 -3.73 -44.72 24.21
CA TYR A 64 -3.37 -44.34 22.83
C TYR A 64 -2.20 -43.35 22.68
N ARG A 65 -1.34 -43.15 23.69
CA ARG A 65 -0.10 -42.36 23.52
C ARG A 65 1.14 -43.25 23.39
N SER A 66 1.48 -43.62 22.15
CA SER A 66 2.78 -44.15 21.78
C SER A 66 3.41 -43.31 20.67
N ASN A 67 4.28 -42.37 21.06
CA ASN A 67 5.66 -42.21 20.54
C ASN A 67 6.24 -40.88 21.02
N GLY A 68 7.38 -40.97 21.70
CA GLY A 68 8.10 -39.84 22.24
C GLY A 68 8.85 -39.06 21.17
N PHE A 69 8.78 -37.73 21.29
CA PHE A 69 9.82 -36.83 20.86
C PHE A 69 10.23 -36.02 22.09
N GLY A 70 11.53 -36.00 22.39
CA GLY A 70 12.09 -35.20 23.47
C GLY A 70 11.77 -33.72 23.25
N PHE A 71 11.15 -33.10 24.25
CA PHE A 71 11.01 -31.65 24.28
C PHE A 71 12.39 -31.07 24.61
N GLU A 72 13.13 -30.61 23.59
CA GLU A 72 14.20 -29.64 23.80
C GLU A 72 13.59 -28.37 24.42
N GLN A 73 14.02 -28.03 25.63
CA GLN A 73 13.75 -26.73 26.24
C GLN A 73 14.44 -25.65 25.40
N ARG A 74 13.74 -25.06 24.43
CA ARG A 74 14.24 -23.89 23.70
C ARG A 74 14.25 -22.69 24.64
N GLN A 75 15.44 -22.25 25.03
CA GLN A 75 15.67 -20.95 25.67
C GLN A 75 15.22 -19.87 24.67
N GLN A 76 14.18 -19.11 24.99
CA GLN A 76 13.67 -18.03 24.14
C GLN A 76 14.08 -16.68 24.71
N LEU A 77 14.75 -15.88 23.89
CA LEU A 77 15.05 -14.48 24.17
C LEU A 77 13.79 -13.62 23.99
N PRO A 78 13.60 -12.57 24.81
CA PRO A 78 12.52 -11.62 24.61
C PRO A 78 12.64 -10.92 23.26
N GLN A 79 11.53 -10.77 22.56
CA GLN A 79 11.42 -10.00 21.32
C GLN A 79 10.59 -8.75 21.58
N PRO A 80 11.07 -7.54 21.24
CA PRO A 80 12.39 -7.20 20.67
C PRO A 80 13.54 -7.22 21.70
N LEU A 81 14.77 -7.44 21.23
CA LEU A 81 15.99 -7.33 22.04
C LEU A 81 16.51 -5.89 22.04
N THR A 82 16.46 -5.26 23.21
CA THR A 82 16.85 -3.86 23.41
C THR A 82 18.04 -3.74 24.35
N PHE A 83 18.95 -2.83 24.03
CA PHE A 83 20.19 -2.61 24.75
C PHE A 83 20.32 -1.15 25.20
N ARG A 84 20.81 -0.96 26.41
CA ARG A 84 21.20 0.33 26.96
C ARG A 84 22.70 0.50 26.76
N LEU A 85 23.07 1.46 25.92
CA LEU A 85 24.46 1.84 25.65
C LEU A 85 24.86 2.96 26.59
N VAL A 86 25.96 2.78 27.32
CA VAL A 86 26.54 3.81 28.17
C VAL A 86 27.96 4.09 27.71
N ASN A 87 28.22 5.34 27.33
CA ASN A 87 29.57 5.79 27.06
C ASN A 87 30.31 6.06 28.37
N SER A 88 31.38 5.30 28.61
CA SER A 88 32.13 5.36 29.87
C SER A 88 32.89 6.68 30.06
N GLN A 89 33.10 7.46 29.00
CA GLN A 89 33.89 8.70 29.05
C GLN A 89 33.05 9.93 29.41
N ASN A 90 31.82 10.05 28.89
CA ASN A 90 30.95 11.21 29.10
C ASN A 90 29.66 10.87 29.89
N GLY A 91 29.38 9.59 30.12
CA GLY A 91 28.18 9.15 30.84
C GLY A 91 26.89 9.21 30.02
N ASN A 92 26.96 9.50 28.72
CA ASN A 92 25.78 9.55 27.85
C ASN A 92 25.16 8.16 27.72
N VAL A 93 23.83 8.12 27.78
CA VAL A 93 23.03 6.90 27.72
C VAL A 93 22.12 6.96 26.51
N VAL A 94 22.13 5.91 25.68
CA VAL A 94 21.26 5.77 24.51
C VAL A 94 20.73 4.34 24.44
N PHE A 95 19.45 4.19 24.08
CA PHE A 95 18.85 2.88 23.84
C PHE A 95 18.95 2.51 22.36
N ALA A 96 19.24 1.23 22.10
CA ALA A 96 19.51 0.72 20.76
C ALA A 96 18.96 -0.70 20.58
N GLY A 97 18.65 -1.05 19.33
CA GLY A 97 18.24 -2.39 18.93
C GLY A 97 19.38 -3.17 18.29
N ILE A 98 19.32 -4.49 18.36
CA ILE A 98 20.27 -5.35 17.64
C ILE A 98 19.83 -5.56 16.19
N ARG A 99 20.75 -5.42 15.24
CA ARG A 99 20.55 -5.85 13.85
C ARG A 99 20.99 -7.29 13.65
N GLU A 100 22.24 -7.59 14.02
CA GLU A 100 22.85 -8.90 13.82
C GLU A 100 24.05 -9.11 14.75
N PHE A 101 24.46 -10.38 14.90
CA PHE A 101 25.60 -10.79 15.72
C PHE A 101 26.79 -11.17 14.82
N SER A 102 27.44 -10.19 14.20
CA SER A 102 28.50 -10.37 13.20
C SER A 102 29.73 -9.49 13.41
N ALA A 103 29.87 -8.83 14.57
CA ALA A 103 31.05 -8.01 14.89
C ALA A 103 32.24 -8.88 15.31
N GLU A 104 33.45 -8.32 15.19
CA GLU A 104 34.66 -8.93 15.75
C GLU A 104 34.57 -8.99 17.28
N GLU A 105 35.18 -10.03 17.87
CA GLU A 105 35.11 -10.25 19.31
C GLU A 105 35.65 -9.05 20.10
N GLY A 106 34.91 -8.66 21.14
CA GLY A 106 35.26 -7.49 21.96
C GLY A 106 34.96 -6.13 21.33
N THR A 107 34.31 -6.09 20.16
CA THR A 107 33.94 -4.84 19.47
C THR A 107 32.43 -4.69 19.23
N VAL A 108 31.97 -3.46 19.04
CA VAL A 108 30.57 -3.11 18.70
C VAL A 108 30.53 -2.17 17.50
N GLY A 109 29.65 -2.49 16.55
CA GLY A 109 29.34 -1.63 15.41
C GLY A 109 28.19 -0.67 15.74
N LEU A 110 28.39 0.63 15.54
CA LEU A 110 27.40 1.68 15.77
C LEU A 110 27.03 2.41 14.47
N SER A 111 25.77 2.83 14.36
CA SER A 111 25.32 3.73 13.30
C SER A 111 25.86 5.16 13.49
N SER A 112 25.82 5.98 12.43
CA SER A 112 26.18 7.40 12.51
C SER A 112 25.33 8.17 13.54
N PHE A 113 24.03 7.87 13.61
CA PHE A 113 23.11 8.43 14.61
C PHE A 113 23.54 8.10 16.04
N LEU A 114 23.91 6.85 16.34
CA LEU A 114 24.32 6.46 17.68
C LEU A 114 25.66 7.08 18.09
N ILE A 115 26.60 7.25 17.15
CA ILE A 115 27.88 7.93 17.39
C ILE A 115 27.66 9.39 17.82
N GLU A 116 26.79 10.11 17.09
CA GLU A 116 26.42 11.49 17.42
C GLU A 116 25.69 11.56 18.78
N ALA A 117 24.70 10.69 19.02
CA ALA A 117 23.95 10.66 20.26
C ALA A 117 24.80 10.29 21.50
N LEU A 118 25.78 9.40 21.33
CA LEU A 118 26.73 9.03 22.39
C LEU A 118 27.85 10.06 22.57
N GLY A 119 27.90 11.12 21.75
CA GLY A 119 28.90 12.18 21.82
C GLY A 119 30.33 11.69 21.52
N ILE A 120 30.46 10.74 20.59
CA ILE A 120 31.75 10.20 20.15
C ILE A 120 32.24 11.01 18.95
N GLU A 121 33.40 11.64 19.06
CA GLU A 121 33.96 12.41 17.94
C GLU A 121 34.60 11.46 16.90
N PRO A 122 34.34 11.65 15.59
CA PRO A 122 34.89 10.78 14.53
C PRO A 122 36.43 10.69 14.53
N GLN A 123 37.11 11.72 15.05
CA GLN A 123 38.57 11.79 15.14
C GLN A 123 39.13 10.80 16.17
N GLN A 124 38.36 10.45 17.20
CA GLN A 124 38.73 9.49 18.23
C GLN A 124 38.67 8.03 17.72
N LEU A 125 37.96 7.78 16.62
CA LEU A 125 37.77 6.46 16.01
C LEU A 125 38.81 6.13 14.92
N ASN A 126 39.55 7.13 14.43
CA ASN A 126 40.49 6.99 13.30
C ASN A 126 41.97 6.76 13.72
N ALA A 127 42.27 6.68 15.01
CA ALA A 127 43.65 6.61 15.53
C ALA A 127 44.26 5.18 15.56
N THR A 128 43.93 4.32 14.60
CA THR A 128 44.44 2.93 14.50
C THR A 128 45.11 2.58 13.17
N ASN A 129 45.51 3.56 12.35
CA ASN A 129 46.38 3.31 11.20
C ASN A 129 47.84 3.65 11.50
N GLY A 130 48.44 2.92 12.45
CA GLY A 130 49.89 2.76 12.53
C GLY A 130 50.29 1.52 11.74
N ASN A 131 50.60 1.70 10.46
CA ASN A 131 51.09 0.66 9.56
C ASN A 131 52.30 -0.07 10.17
N GLY A 132 52.15 -1.36 10.44
CA GLY A 132 53.26 -2.27 10.65
C GLY A 132 53.98 -2.53 9.33
N THR A 133 54.99 -1.73 9.02
CA THR A 133 56.07 -2.11 8.10
C THR A 133 57.40 -1.65 8.69
N SER A 134 58.31 -2.61 8.82
CA SER A 134 59.69 -2.53 9.29
C SER A 134 60.48 -1.31 8.79
N ASP A 135 61.14 -0.59 9.71
CA ASP A 135 62.57 -0.31 9.60
C ASP A 135 63.15 0.16 10.95
N ALA A 136 64.42 -0.19 11.16
CA ALA A 136 65.20 0.02 12.37
C ALA A 136 65.64 1.48 12.56
N ASP A 137 66.14 1.74 13.77
CA ASP A 137 66.96 2.89 14.23
C ASP A 137 66.24 4.16 14.69
N ALA A 138 66.10 4.31 16.01
CA ALA A 138 66.96 5.17 16.83
C ALA A 138 66.32 5.37 18.23
N ILE A 139 67.02 4.94 19.26
CA ILE A 139 66.67 5.20 20.66
C ILE A 139 67.14 6.62 20.97
N ASP A 140 66.21 7.58 21.13
CA ASP A 140 66.51 8.89 21.71
C ASP A 140 66.14 8.87 23.21
N LEU A 141 67.19 8.87 24.04
CA LEU A 141 67.16 8.88 25.50
C LEU A 141 67.27 10.32 26.00
N THR A 142 66.28 11.19 25.76
CA THR A 142 66.08 12.39 26.59
C THR A 142 64.68 12.99 26.42
N GLY A 143 63.83 12.85 27.44
CA GLY A 143 62.57 13.60 27.53
C GLY A 143 61.53 12.89 28.38
N ASP A 144 61.35 13.35 29.63
CA ASP A 144 60.24 12.97 30.49
C ASP A 144 58.90 13.32 29.81
N HIS A 145 58.28 12.35 29.15
CA HIS A 145 56.87 12.40 28.79
C HIS A 145 56.20 11.09 29.18
N VAL A 146 55.28 11.22 30.14
CA VAL A 146 54.34 10.19 30.59
C VAL A 146 53.72 9.51 29.36
N PRO A 147 53.73 8.17 29.25
CA PRO A 147 53.01 7.50 28.17
C PRO A 147 51.51 7.72 28.41
N SER A 148 50.93 8.68 27.69
CA SER A 148 49.49 8.85 27.61
C SER A 148 48.97 7.69 26.76
N THR A 149 48.52 6.64 27.44
CA THR A 149 47.76 5.54 26.86
C THR A 149 46.57 6.11 26.10
N THR A 150 46.64 6.10 24.77
CA THR A 150 45.54 6.49 23.88
C THR A 150 44.36 5.54 24.11
N ALA A 151 43.36 6.01 24.86
CA ALA A 151 42.23 5.22 25.30
C ALA A 151 41.26 4.94 24.13
N SER A 152 41.21 3.68 23.67
CA SER A 152 40.09 3.16 22.88
C SER A 152 38.78 3.41 23.64
N ILE A 153 37.80 4.07 23.00
CA ILE A 153 36.49 4.34 23.63
C ILE A 153 35.83 3.01 23.97
N LYS A 154 35.52 2.81 25.25
CA LYS A 154 34.81 1.62 25.75
C LYS A 154 33.34 1.97 26.01
N LEU A 155 32.45 1.20 25.41
CA LEU A 155 31.02 1.26 25.65
C LEU A 155 30.59 0.10 26.53
N THR A 156 29.74 0.40 27.51
CA THR A 156 29.05 -0.62 28.29
C THR A 156 27.68 -0.85 27.67
N VAL A 157 27.38 -2.10 27.34
CA VAL A 157 26.15 -2.53 26.66
C VAL A 157 25.39 -3.41 27.62
N ASP A 158 24.26 -2.92 28.12
CA ASP A 158 23.39 -3.65 29.04
C ASP A 158 22.13 -4.14 28.30
N ALA A 159 21.80 -5.42 28.38
CA ALA A 159 20.50 -5.92 27.91
C ALA A 159 19.41 -5.47 28.91
N THR A 160 18.47 -4.65 28.44
CA THR A 160 17.42 -4.08 29.27
C THR A 160 16.10 -4.09 28.52
N ASN A 161 15.04 -4.61 29.13
CA ASN A 161 13.70 -4.53 28.56
C ASN A 161 13.10 -3.16 28.86
N ILE A 162 12.85 -2.36 27.82
CA ILE A 162 12.25 -1.03 27.93
C ILE A 162 10.74 -1.10 27.68
N PRO A 163 9.93 -0.24 28.34
CA PRO A 163 8.49 -0.26 28.17
C PRO A 163 8.08 0.13 26.74
N LYS A 164 6.96 -0.43 26.29
CA LYS A 164 6.32 -0.08 25.01
C LYS A 164 5.81 1.36 25.05
N GLY A 165 6.13 2.13 24.02
CA GLY A 165 5.71 3.51 23.87
C GLY A 165 4.23 3.64 23.50
N THR A 166 3.57 4.66 24.05
CA THR A 166 2.20 5.04 23.68
C THR A 166 2.14 6.43 23.03
N TYR A 167 3.04 7.34 23.40
CA TYR A 167 3.07 8.69 22.86
C TYR A 167 4.50 9.24 22.76
N VAL A 168 4.80 9.98 21.69
CA VAL A 168 6.04 10.73 21.50
C VAL A 168 5.74 12.14 20.98
N ARG A 169 6.42 13.13 21.59
CA ARG A 169 6.45 14.51 21.10
C ARG A 169 7.78 14.81 20.42
N LEU A 170 7.72 15.19 19.16
CA LEU A 170 8.88 15.57 18.34
C LEU A 170 8.86 17.08 18.07
N ARG A 171 10.04 17.71 18.08
CA ARG A 171 10.20 19.14 17.74
C ARG A 171 11.17 19.32 16.57
N PRO A 172 10.77 19.97 15.46
CA PRO A 172 11.67 20.19 14.32
C PRO A 172 12.69 21.26 14.68
N LEU A 173 13.97 21.01 14.35
CA LEU A 173 15.05 21.99 14.53
C LEU A 173 15.12 23.03 13.41
N GLU A 174 14.54 22.73 12.25
CA GLU A 174 14.56 23.59 11.06
C GLU A 174 13.15 24.12 10.71
N ALA A 175 13.08 25.31 10.11
CA ALA A 175 11.82 25.91 9.63
C ALA A 175 11.42 25.31 8.27
N GLY A 176 10.13 25.33 7.95
CA GLY A 176 9.63 24.88 6.63
C GLY A 176 9.02 23.46 6.59
N TYR A 177 8.73 22.85 7.74
CA TYR A 177 8.01 21.58 7.81
C TYR A 177 6.54 21.75 7.39
N ASN A 178 6.03 20.89 6.51
CA ASN A 178 4.61 20.87 6.14
C ASN A 178 3.84 19.95 7.09
N PRO A 179 2.87 20.45 7.90
CA PRO A 179 2.20 19.67 8.92
C PRO A 179 1.20 18.59 8.41
N ASP A 180 0.95 18.45 7.11
CA ASP A 180 -0.07 17.51 6.63
C ASP A 180 0.49 16.15 6.12
N ASP A 181 1.78 16.07 5.73
CA ASP A 181 2.36 14.87 5.06
C ASP A 181 3.35 14.04 5.91
N TRP A 182 3.72 14.50 7.11
CA TRP A 182 4.86 13.93 7.86
C TRP A 182 4.50 12.77 8.79
N LYS A 183 3.25 12.63 9.23
CA LYS A 183 2.87 11.62 10.23
C LYS A 183 3.23 10.22 9.76
N SER A 184 2.80 9.89 8.54
CA SER A 184 3.02 8.58 7.93
C SER A 184 4.49 8.38 7.53
N LEU A 185 5.19 9.45 7.15
CA LEU A 185 6.63 9.41 6.85
C LEU A 185 7.44 9.08 8.10
N LEU A 186 7.15 9.76 9.22
CA LEU A 186 7.79 9.49 10.51
C LEU A 186 7.45 8.10 11.02
N GLU A 187 6.20 7.66 10.89
CA GLU A 187 5.82 6.32 11.30
C GLU A 187 6.61 5.25 10.53
N ARG A 188 6.74 5.40 9.21
CA ARG A 188 7.57 4.52 8.38
C ARG A 188 9.03 4.55 8.81
N HIS A 189 9.60 5.75 8.96
CA HIS A 189 11.01 5.92 9.30
C HIS A 189 11.35 5.34 10.68
N LEU A 190 10.49 5.56 11.68
CA LEU A 190 10.63 4.98 13.01
C LEU A 190 10.57 3.46 12.94
N ARG A 191 9.64 2.88 12.17
CA ARG A 191 9.49 1.42 12.03
C ARG A 191 10.70 0.77 11.33
N GLU A 192 11.23 1.38 10.28
CA GLU A 192 12.30 0.81 9.47
C GLU A 192 13.67 0.92 10.14
N HIS A 193 13.94 2.06 10.79
CA HIS A 193 15.28 2.41 11.27
C HIS A 193 15.42 2.36 12.79
N TYR A 194 14.33 2.48 13.56
CA TYR A 194 14.38 2.61 15.01
C TYR A 194 13.66 1.46 15.74
N THR A 195 14.29 0.91 16.78
CA THR A 195 13.64 -0.02 17.71
C THR A 195 13.28 0.66 19.03
N CYS A 196 14.09 1.65 19.42
CA CYS A 196 14.03 2.39 20.66
C CYS A 196 14.11 3.89 20.35
N LEU A 197 13.40 4.70 21.13
CA LEU A 197 13.56 6.15 21.17
C LEU A 197 14.09 6.58 22.52
N THR A 198 15.16 7.38 22.52
CA THR A 198 15.77 7.95 23.73
C THR A 198 15.35 9.41 23.88
N LYS A 199 15.03 9.82 25.11
CA LYS A 199 14.66 11.21 25.40
C LYS A 199 15.82 12.17 25.07
N ASN A 200 15.51 13.35 24.52
CA ASN A 200 16.46 14.37 24.08
C ASN A 200 17.40 13.97 22.93
N SER A 201 17.12 12.87 22.22
CA SER A 201 17.88 12.50 21.01
C SER A 201 17.39 13.28 19.77
N ILE A 202 18.29 13.49 18.80
CA ILE A 202 17.98 14.19 17.53
C ILE A 202 17.85 13.17 16.40
N LEU A 203 16.63 12.92 15.95
CA LEU A 203 16.31 12.06 14.82
C LEU A 203 16.53 12.81 13.51
N SER A 204 17.25 12.20 12.57
CA SER A 204 17.39 12.72 11.20
C SER A 204 16.54 11.88 10.26
N VAL A 205 15.66 12.53 9.50
CA VAL A 205 14.65 11.88 8.66
C VAL A 205 14.76 12.43 7.25
N ASN A 206 14.82 11.53 6.26
CA ASN A 206 14.85 11.93 4.86
C ASN A 206 13.43 12.09 4.31
N GLY A 207 13.15 13.25 3.74
CA GLY A 207 11.91 13.60 3.06
C GLY A 207 11.80 13.00 1.66
N VAL A 208 10.57 12.95 1.14
CA VAL A 208 10.23 12.36 -0.17
C VAL A 208 10.95 13.03 -1.35
N LYS A 209 11.37 14.30 -1.19
CA LYS A 209 12.06 15.11 -2.21
C LYS A 209 13.59 15.17 -2.04
N GLY A 210 14.15 14.35 -1.15
CA GLY A 210 15.60 14.36 -0.85
C GLY A 210 16.05 15.41 0.17
N GLU A 211 15.12 16.13 0.80
CA GLU A 211 15.40 17.05 1.92
C GLU A 211 15.63 16.24 3.21
N THR A 212 16.56 16.62 4.08
CA THR A 212 16.78 15.95 5.38
C THR A 212 16.29 16.85 6.50
N PHE A 213 15.39 16.34 7.35
CA PHE A 213 14.83 17.06 8.48
C PHE A 213 15.35 16.51 9.81
N LYS A 214 15.64 17.39 10.76
CA LYS A 214 16.08 17.01 12.11
C LYS A 214 14.99 17.29 13.15
N PHE A 215 14.66 16.28 13.95
CA PHE A 215 13.66 16.32 15.01
C PHE A 215 14.25 15.98 16.37
N LEU A 216 14.00 16.82 17.37
CA LEU A 216 14.33 16.55 18.77
C LEU A 216 13.20 15.77 19.45
N VAL A 217 13.54 14.67 20.12
CA VAL A 217 12.60 13.92 20.97
C VAL A 217 12.43 14.63 22.32
N ASP A 218 11.32 15.34 22.50
CA ASP A 218 11.07 16.16 23.70
C ASP A 218 10.41 15.36 24.84
N ARG A 219 9.31 14.67 24.54
CA ARG A 219 8.55 13.89 25.53
C ARG A 219 8.22 12.49 25.05
N LEU A 220 8.24 11.54 25.98
CA LEU A 220 7.91 10.13 25.80
C LEU A 220 6.88 9.70 26.83
N SER A 221 5.96 8.81 26.46
CA SER A 221 5.04 8.12 27.36
C SER A 221 5.11 6.61 27.13
N PRO A 222 5.24 5.77 28.18
CA PRO A 222 5.34 6.12 29.61
C PRO A 222 6.60 6.93 29.95
N GLU A 223 6.55 7.71 31.04
CA GLU A 223 7.70 8.54 31.46
C GLU A 223 8.92 7.67 31.78
N GLY A 224 10.01 7.90 31.05
CA GLY A 224 11.27 7.18 31.20
C GLY A 224 12.36 7.74 30.29
N ASP A 225 13.56 7.17 30.39
CA ASP A 225 14.71 7.58 29.59
C ASP A 225 14.63 7.08 28.13
N GLY A 226 13.82 6.04 27.87
CA GLY A 226 13.54 5.55 26.52
C GLY A 226 12.32 4.62 26.44
N ILE A 227 11.78 4.50 25.23
CA ILE A 227 10.61 3.67 24.90
C ILE A 227 10.91 2.74 23.73
N CYS A 228 10.26 1.56 23.71
CA CYS A 228 10.26 0.67 22.55
C CYS A 228 9.14 1.08 21.57
N VAL A 229 9.47 1.19 20.29
CA VAL A 229 8.54 1.57 19.22
C VAL A 229 8.12 0.40 18.31
N VAL A 230 8.56 -0.82 18.63
CA VAL A 230 8.25 -2.03 17.86
C VAL A 230 6.95 -2.67 18.38
N ASP A 231 6.03 -3.00 17.47
CA ASP A 231 4.71 -3.58 17.77
C ASP A 231 3.91 -2.74 18.78
N THR A 232 3.88 -1.43 18.54
CA THR A 232 3.17 -0.44 19.36
C THR A 232 2.39 0.56 18.50
N ASP A 233 1.18 0.89 18.94
CA ASP A 233 0.40 2.01 18.39
C ASP A 233 0.87 3.33 19.01
N LEU A 234 1.97 3.88 18.50
CA LEU A 234 2.59 5.10 19.00
C LEU A 234 1.91 6.35 18.42
N GLU A 235 1.37 7.21 19.28
CA GLU A 235 0.88 8.55 18.88
C GLU A 235 2.06 9.52 18.73
N VAL A 236 2.21 10.12 17.54
CA VAL A 236 3.26 11.09 17.24
C VAL A 236 2.67 12.49 17.13
N ASP A 237 3.11 13.40 17.99
CA ASP A 237 2.77 14.84 17.99
C ASP A 237 3.98 15.69 17.60
N ILE A 238 3.77 16.73 16.78
CA ILE A 238 4.82 17.71 16.44
C ILE A 238 4.47 19.07 17.00
N GLU A 239 5.41 19.61 17.77
CA GLU A 239 5.35 21.00 18.22
C GLU A 239 6.53 21.80 17.70
N ALA A 240 6.28 23.06 17.31
CA ALA A 240 7.34 23.99 16.97
C ALA A 240 8.29 24.22 18.17
N LEU A 241 9.60 24.33 17.90
CA LEU A 241 10.59 24.63 18.94
C LEU A 241 10.45 26.06 19.47
N ASN A 242 10.15 27.04 18.60
CA ASN A 242 10.01 28.46 18.94
C ASN A 242 8.84 29.14 18.19
N GLU A 243 8.21 30.17 18.79
CA GLU A 243 7.16 30.99 18.15
C GLU A 243 7.65 31.69 16.86
N GLU A 244 8.93 32.06 16.80
CA GLU A 244 9.55 32.71 15.63
C GLU A 244 9.71 31.74 14.46
N GLN A 245 10.09 30.48 14.73
CA GLN A 245 10.20 29.41 13.74
C GLN A 245 8.82 29.00 13.21
N ALA A 246 7.79 28.99 14.07
CA ALA A 246 6.40 28.79 13.64
C ALA A 246 5.93 29.93 12.72
N ARG A 247 6.27 31.19 13.04
CA ARG A 247 5.96 32.36 12.18
C ARG A 247 6.75 32.34 10.88
N GLU A 248 8.01 31.93 10.88
CA GLU A 248 8.83 31.81 9.66
C GLU A 248 8.37 30.66 8.77
N THR A 249 8.00 29.52 9.35
CA THR A 249 7.37 28.40 8.62
C THR A 249 6.04 28.84 8.02
N MET A 250 5.19 29.53 8.79
CA MET A 250 3.94 30.09 8.27
C MET A 250 4.19 31.15 7.20
N ARG A 251 5.23 31.99 7.34
CA ARG A 251 5.65 32.94 6.30
C ARG A 251 6.19 32.22 5.07
N GLN A 252 6.94 31.14 5.16
CA GLN A 252 7.42 30.38 4.02
C GLN A 252 6.28 29.63 3.32
N ILE A 253 5.32 29.09 4.06
CA ILE A 253 4.09 28.50 3.52
C ILE A 253 3.25 29.60 2.85
N MET A 254 3.06 30.75 3.52
CA MET A 254 2.37 31.91 2.95
C MET A 254 3.13 32.53 1.77
N THR A 255 4.46 32.54 1.75
CA THR A 255 5.26 33.05 0.63
C THR A 255 5.21 32.06 -0.53
N LYS A 256 5.26 30.74 -0.25
CA LYS A 256 4.95 29.71 -1.26
C LYS A 256 3.53 29.87 -1.81
N ALA A 257 2.57 30.30 -0.99
CA ALA A 257 1.18 30.56 -1.38
C ALA A 257 0.91 31.98 -1.95
N GLN A 258 1.77 32.99 -1.70
CA GLN A 258 1.58 34.41 -2.07
C GLN A 258 2.59 34.91 -3.10
N THR A 259 3.61 34.13 -3.49
CA THR A 259 4.41 34.41 -4.69
C THR A 259 3.61 34.05 -5.95
N GLU A 260 2.37 34.54 -6.02
CA GLU A 260 1.41 34.32 -7.10
C GLU A 260 1.46 35.44 -8.15
N VAL A 261 2.02 36.64 -7.86
CA VAL A 261 2.03 37.74 -8.86
C VAL A 261 3.20 38.71 -8.67
N VAL A 262 4.45 38.31 -8.92
CA VAL A 262 5.51 39.30 -9.25
C VAL A 262 6.53 38.66 -10.19
N GLY A 263 6.62 39.17 -11.43
CA GLY A 263 7.80 38.94 -12.29
C GLY A 263 7.61 38.28 -13.66
N GLY A 264 6.41 38.23 -14.26
CA GLY A 264 6.24 37.93 -15.69
C GLY A 264 6.61 36.51 -16.16
N VAL A 265 6.88 35.57 -15.24
CA VAL A 265 7.07 34.14 -15.51
C VAL A 265 5.82 33.40 -15.02
N SER A 266 5.18 32.63 -15.91
CA SER A 266 3.97 31.88 -15.57
C SER A 266 4.35 30.66 -14.72
N LYS A 267 3.73 30.47 -13.55
CA LYS A 267 4.01 29.30 -12.68
C LYS A 267 3.22 28.03 -13.05
N GLY A 268 2.52 28.06 -14.18
CA GLY A 268 1.65 26.98 -14.60
C GLY A 268 0.35 26.97 -13.79
N GLY A 269 -0.45 25.91 -13.91
CA GLY A 269 -1.78 25.84 -13.28
C GLY A 269 -2.69 24.79 -13.90
N ASP A 270 -3.99 24.91 -13.64
CA ASP A 270 -4.97 23.97 -14.17
C ASP A 270 -5.27 24.25 -15.65
N LEU A 271 -5.23 23.20 -16.46
CA LEU A 271 -5.69 23.23 -17.85
C LEU A 271 -7.15 22.81 -17.93
N ASP A 272 -7.85 23.44 -18.87
CA ASP A 272 -9.20 23.11 -19.25
C ASP A 272 -9.21 22.77 -20.74
N ILE A 273 -10.01 21.77 -21.15
CA ILE A 273 -10.14 21.34 -22.54
C ILE A 273 -10.77 22.41 -23.45
N TRP A 274 -11.35 23.46 -22.86
CA TRP A 274 -12.02 24.55 -23.59
C TRP A 274 -11.20 25.83 -23.68
N LYS A 275 -10.15 25.98 -22.87
CA LYS A 275 -9.42 27.25 -22.71
C LYS A 275 -7.96 27.10 -23.11
N ASP A 276 -7.49 28.11 -23.81
CA ASP A 276 -6.09 28.25 -24.17
C ASP A 276 -5.39 29.06 -23.06
N VAL A 277 -4.23 28.61 -22.62
CA VAL A 277 -3.46 29.26 -21.55
C VAL A 277 -2.14 29.75 -22.12
N SER A 278 -1.95 31.07 -22.12
CA SER A 278 -0.68 31.69 -22.53
C SER A 278 0.29 31.77 -21.34
N GLY A 279 1.56 31.47 -21.59
CA GLY A 279 2.60 31.54 -20.58
C GLY A 279 3.98 31.83 -21.17
N ASN A 280 4.92 32.17 -20.30
CA ASN A 280 6.29 32.50 -20.67
C ASN A 280 7.28 31.65 -19.86
N VAL A 281 8.12 30.87 -20.53
CA VAL A 281 9.13 30.00 -19.89
C VAL A 281 10.52 30.62 -19.97
N SER A 282 11.27 30.59 -18.86
CA SER A 282 12.69 30.98 -18.88
C SER A 282 13.54 29.85 -19.50
N PRO A 283 14.62 30.15 -20.23
CA PRO A 283 15.55 29.12 -20.69
C PRO A 283 16.13 28.29 -19.53
N GLY A 284 16.10 26.96 -19.66
CA GLY A 284 16.41 25.96 -18.64
C GLY A 284 15.31 25.77 -17.58
N GLY A 285 14.22 26.53 -17.66
CA GLY A 285 13.10 26.48 -16.72
C GLY A 285 11.98 25.54 -17.17
N TYR A 286 11.11 25.20 -16.22
CA TYR A 286 9.94 24.35 -16.42
C TYR A 286 8.68 25.07 -15.94
N ILE A 287 7.58 24.88 -16.66
CA ILE A 287 6.24 25.32 -16.27
C ILE A 287 5.31 24.13 -16.27
N ASP A 288 4.72 23.86 -15.11
CA ASP A 288 3.93 22.65 -14.86
C ASP A 288 2.43 22.95 -14.84
N TYR A 289 1.68 22.19 -15.61
CA TYR A 289 0.24 22.28 -15.75
C TYR A 289 -0.43 20.96 -15.38
N ILE A 290 -1.66 21.02 -14.89
CA ILE A 290 -2.44 19.85 -14.49
C ILE A 290 -3.78 19.90 -15.24
N LEU A 291 -4.09 18.85 -16.00
CA LEU A 291 -5.43 18.63 -16.53
C LEU A 291 -6.16 17.65 -15.61
N PRO A 292 -7.07 18.12 -14.74
CA PRO A 292 -7.68 17.28 -13.71
C PRO A 292 -8.74 16.32 -14.26
N SER A 293 -9.35 16.63 -15.40
CA SER A 293 -10.40 15.80 -15.98
C SER A 293 -10.48 15.94 -17.50
N TRP A 294 -10.77 14.82 -18.17
CA TRP A 294 -10.98 14.74 -19.61
C TRP A 294 -11.89 13.54 -19.92
N ASP A 295 -12.38 13.45 -21.16
CA ASP A 295 -13.11 12.27 -21.63
C ASP A 295 -12.13 11.11 -21.88
N ARG A 296 -12.19 10.08 -21.02
CA ARG A 296 -11.30 8.90 -21.10
C ARG A 296 -11.58 8.00 -22.31
N SER A 297 -12.71 8.19 -23.00
CA SER A 297 -13.06 7.40 -24.19
C SER A 297 -12.48 7.97 -25.49
N GLN A 298 -11.95 9.19 -25.47
CA GLN A 298 -11.52 9.92 -26.66
C GLN A 298 -10.03 10.29 -26.60
N PRO A 299 -9.34 10.40 -27.75
CA PRO A 299 -7.96 10.82 -27.79
C PRO A 299 -7.77 12.25 -27.28
N LEU A 300 -6.71 12.46 -26.53
CA LEU A 300 -6.34 13.77 -25.97
C LEU A 300 -5.14 14.33 -26.73
N THR A 301 -5.27 15.51 -27.30
CA THR A 301 -4.18 16.24 -27.98
C THR A 301 -3.80 17.46 -27.16
N ILE A 302 -2.52 17.57 -26.78
CA ILE A 302 -1.96 18.74 -26.11
C ILE A 302 -1.08 19.48 -27.12
N THR A 303 -1.40 20.73 -27.38
CA THR A 303 -0.77 21.56 -28.41
C THR A 303 -0.13 22.78 -27.78
N LEU A 304 1.12 23.07 -28.13
CA LEU A 304 1.79 24.36 -27.91
C LEU A 304 1.77 25.16 -29.20
N SER A 305 1.48 26.45 -29.10
CA SER A 305 1.41 27.39 -30.22
C SER A 305 2.06 28.73 -29.86
N GLY A 306 2.38 29.55 -30.86
CA GLY A 306 3.01 30.85 -30.65
C GLY A 306 4.51 30.78 -30.35
N ILE A 307 5.17 29.71 -30.80
CA ILE A 307 6.60 29.50 -30.62
C ILE A 307 7.36 30.26 -31.71
N GLU A 308 8.08 31.31 -31.35
CA GLU A 308 8.90 32.11 -32.30
C GLU A 308 10.23 31.44 -32.65
N GLN A 309 10.81 30.69 -31.70
CA GLN A 309 12.07 29.97 -31.87
C GLN A 309 11.79 28.47 -31.98
N GLU A 310 11.98 27.88 -33.16
CA GLU A 310 11.64 26.48 -33.45
C GLU A 310 12.24 25.48 -32.44
N ASP A 311 13.45 25.74 -31.95
CA ASP A 311 14.17 24.87 -31.00
C ASP A 311 14.00 25.26 -29.51
N GLY A 312 13.28 26.35 -29.22
CA GLY A 312 13.32 27.01 -27.91
C GLY A 312 12.47 26.36 -26.82
N VAL A 313 11.48 25.52 -27.16
CA VAL A 313 10.53 24.95 -26.20
C VAL A 313 10.34 23.45 -26.43
N ASP A 314 10.27 22.66 -25.36
CA ASP A 314 9.91 21.24 -25.37
C ASP A 314 8.62 20.99 -24.60
N LEU A 315 7.88 19.94 -25.00
CA LEU A 315 6.62 19.54 -24.39
C LEU A 315 6.75 18.14 -23.80
N PHE A 316 6.39 18.00 -22.52
CA PHE A 316 6.38 16.73 -21.80
C PHE A 316 5.02 16.47 -21.18
N VAL A 317 4.56 15.22 -21.24
CA VAL A 317 3.27 14.81 -20.70
C VAL A 317 3.41 13.48 -19.96
N THR A 318 2.84 13.43 -18.76
CA THR A 318 2.83 12.25 -17.89
C THR A 318 1.42 12.06 -17.29
N PRO A 319 0.75 10.93 -17.55
CA PRO A 319 -0.48 10.59 -16.83
C PRO A 319 -0.17 10.32 -15.35
N LYS A 320 -0.82 11.08 -14.45
CA LYS A 320 -0.71 10.88 -13.00
C LYS A 320 -1.56 9.69 -12.59
N SER A 321 -0.96 8.67 -11.99
CA SER A 321 -1.66 7.48 -11.51
C SER A 321 -1.05 6.99 -10.19
N SER A 322 -1.64 5.96 -9.59
CA SER A 322 -1.03 5.30 -8.42
C SER A 322 0.38 4.77 -8.69
N ARG A 323 0.72 4.45 -9.94
CA ARG A 323 2.06 3.98 -10.31
C ARG A 323 2.95 5.06 -10.90
N GLN A 324 2.48 6.29 -11.05
CA GLN A 324 3.26 7.38 -11.64
C GLN A 324 2.88 8.71 -10.99
N ARG A 325 3.74 9.16 -10.06
CA ARG A 325 3.54 10.43 -9.32
C ARG A 325 4.53 11.53 -9.70
N VAL A 326 5.57 11.21 -10.47
CA VAL A 326 6.63 12.14 -10.85
C VAL A 326 6.14 13.18 -11.87
N LEU A 327 6.52 14.44 -11.67
CA LEU A 327 6.27 15.53 -12.62
C LEU A 327 7.09 15.33 -13.90
N PRO A 328 6.54 15.63 -15.10
CA PRO A 328 7.28 15.49 -16.35
C PRO A 328 8.53 16.39 -16.39
N ARG A 329 9.68 15.80 -16.68
CA ARG A 329 10.97 16.48 -16.91
C ARG A 329 11.64 15.90 -18.16
N ASP A 330 12.66 16.58 -18.67
CA ASP A 330 13.49 16.10 -19.79
C ASP A 330 13.98 14.66 -19.62
N SER A 331 14.41 14.31 -18.40
CA SER A 331 14.93 13.01 -18.01
C SER A 331 13.87 12.08 -17.43
N ALA A 332 12.63 12.54 -17.19
CA ALA A 332 11.56 11.77 -16.57
C ALA A 332 10.17 12.16 -17.09
N HIS A 333 9.76 11.60 -18.22
CA HIS A 333 8.44 11.82 -18.84
C HIS A 333 7.94 10.52 -19.50
N VAL A 334 6.62 10.45 -19.72
CA VAL A 334 6.00 9.32 -20.44
C VAL A 334 5.91 9.61 -21.94
N PHE A 335 5.39 10.79 -22.29
CA PHE A 335 5.35 11.29 -23.66
C PHE A 335 6.14 12.59 -23.74
N GLY A 336 7.02 12.72 -24.72
CA GLY A 336 7.87 13.90 -24.90
C GLY A 336 8.05 14.25 -26.37
N ASP A 337 8.08 15.55 -26.66
CA ASP A 337 8.32 16.08 -28.00
C ASP A 337 9.49 17.06 -28.00
N PHE A 338 10.65 16.55 -28.40
CA PHE A 338 11.91 17.27 -28.56
C PHE A 338 12.13 17.83 -29.97
N SER A 339 11.23 17.55 -30.92
CA SER A 339 11.37 17.96 -32.33
C SER A 339 11.35 19.48 -32.49
N PRO A 340 11.89 20.08 -33.57
CA PRO A 340 11.69 21.50 -33.82
C PRO A 340 10.20 21.82 -34.04
N ALA A 341 9.72 22.99 -33.60
CA ALA A 341 8.33 23.39 -33.78
C ALA A 341 8.00 23.62 -35.27
N GLU A 342 7.08 22.82 -35.83
CA GLU A 342 6.62 22.98 -37.20
C GLU A 342 5.62 24.14 -37.27
N ASN A 343 5.94 25.19 -38.03
CA ASN A 343 5.11 26.41 -38.13
C ASN A 343 4.79 27.06 -36.76
N GLY A 344 5.69 26.95 -35.79
CA GLY A 344 5.51 27.50 -34.44
C GLY A 344 4.53 26.71 -33.57
N VAL A 345 4.24 25.46 -33.94
CA VAL A 345 3.33 24.55 -33.23
C VAL A 345 4.03 23.24 -32.88
N LYS A 346 3.73 22.71 -31.69
CA LYS A 346 4.10 21.35 -31.25
C LYS A 346 2.89 20.64 -30.68
N SER A 347 2.77 19.34 -30.87
CA SER A 347 1.62 18.61 -30.33
C SER A 347 1.92 17.16 -29.97
N ILE A 348 1.39 16.71 -28.84
CA ILE A 348 1.39 15.31 -28.42
C ILE A 348 -0.05 14.81 -28.41
N THR A 349 -0.31 13.71 -29.12
CA THR A 349 -1.61 13.03 -29.14
C THR A 349 -1.52 11.73 -28.35
N ILE A 350 -2.41 11.56 -27.37
CA ILE A 350 -2.47 10.41 -26.47
C ILE A 350 -3.75 9.63 -26.78
N SER A 351 -3.60 8.35 -27.10
CA SER A 351 -4.75 7.48 -27.38
C SER A 351 -5.33 6.93 -26.07
N PRO A 352 -6.66 6.72 -25.96
CA PRO A 352 -7.27 6.01 -24.83
C PRO A 352 -6.74 4.58 -24.65
N THR A 353 -6.22 3.97 -25.71
CA THR A 353 -5.71 2.60 -25.71
C THR A 353 -4.29 2.47 -25.14
N ASN A 354 -3.65 3.59 -24.80
CA ASN A 354 -2.32 3.58 -24.18
C ASN A 354 -2.39 2.93 -22.79
N VAL A 355 -1.50 1.98 -22.52
CA VAL A 355 -1.41 1.29 -21.21
C VAL A 355 -1.11 2.31 -20.10
N GLU A 356 -0.38 3.36 -20.43
CA GLU A 356 -0.01 4.44 -19.51
C GLU A 356 -1.22 5.29 -19.04
N MET A 357 -2.37 5.16 -19.70
CA MET A 357 -3.62 5.84 -19.32
C MET A 357 -4.46 5.04 -18.31
N GLU A 358 -4.10 3.79 -18.04
CA GLU A 358 -4.82 2.94 -17.08
C GLU A 358 -4.69 3.50 -15.66
N GLY A 359 -5.84 3.78 -15.03
CA GLY A 359 -5.88 4.35 -13.67
C GLY A 359 -5.37 5.80 -13.57
N ALA A 360 -5.26 6.53 -14.68
CA ALA A 360 -4.87 7.93 -14.67
C ALA A 360 -5.94 8.79 -13.96
N GLU A 361 -5.52 9.56 -12.95
CA GLU A 361 -6.32 10.48 -12.16
C GLU A 361 -6.36 11.87 -12.80
N ALA A 362 -5.21 12.33 -13.32
CA ALA A 362 -5.00 13.62 -13.97
C ALA A 362 -3.90 13.49 -15.03
N ILE A 363 -3.77 14.47 -15.92
CA ILE A 363 -2.64 14.55 -16.87
C ILE A 363 -1.72 15.70 -16.45
N LEU A 364 -0.44 15.40 -16.22
CA LEU A 364 0.58 16.39 -15.90
C LEU A 364 1.27 16.79 -17.21
N VAL A 365 1.37 18.10 -17.45
CA VAL A 365 1.96 18.66 -18.66
C VAL A 365 3.05 19.62 -18.24
N SER A 366 4.26 19.45 -18.75
CA SER A 366 5.38 20.35 -18.46
C SER A 366 5.92 20.94 -19.75
N VAL A 367 6.05 22.27 -19.75
CA VAL A 367 6.66 23.03 -20.84
C VAL A 367 8.05 23.44 -20.41
N HIS A 368 9.06 23.05 -21.19
CA HIS A 368 10.46 23.30 -20.88
C HIS A 368 11.05 24.29 -21.86
N GLY A 369 11.68 25.35 -21.36
CA GLY A 369 12.46 26.26 -22.21
C GLY A 369 13.83 25.67 -22.45
N PHE A 370 14.12 25.20 -23.66
CA PHE A 370 15.43 24.65 -23.97
C PHE A 370 16.52 25.73 -23.85
N SER A 371 17.65 25.41 -23.22
CA SER A 371 18.80 26.30 -23.11
C SER A 371 20.07 25.55 -23.50
N SER A 372 20.81 26.11 -24.46
CA SER A 372 22.16 25.64 -24.81
C SER A 372 23.19 26.53 -24.13
N GLU A 373 24.33 25.97 -23.70
CA GLU A 373 25.43 26.73 -23.06
C GLU A 373 25.90 27.94 -23.90
N ASN A 374 25.66 27.91 -25.21
CA ASN A 374 26.03 28.97 -26.17
C ASN A 374 24.95 30.06 -26.38
N GLN A 375 23.75 29.96 -25.80
CA GLN A 375 22.68 30.95 -25.91
C GLN A 375 22.22 31.43 -24.53
N ARG A 376 22.93 32.40 -23.95
CA ARG A 376 22.51 33.09 -22.72
C ARG A 376 21.55 34.25 -23.02
N THR A 377 20.47 34.00 -23.73
CA THR A 377 19.40 35.00 -23.83
C THR A 377 18.53 34.88 -22.58
N SER A 378 18.58 35.84 -21.67
CA SER A 378 17.74 35.83 -20.45
C SER A 378 16.25 36.11 -20.71
N GLN A 379 15.82 36.16 -21.97
CA GLN A 379 14.45 36.56 -22.32
C GLN A 379 13.50 35.36 -22.18
N PRO A 380 12.33 35.54 -21.55
CA PRO A 380 11.30 34.51 -21.50
C PRO A 380 10.77 34.18 -22.90
N ILE A 381 10.57 32.90 -23.18
CA ILE A 381 10.02 32.41 -24.44
C ILE A 381 8.50 32.29 -24.28
N PRO A 382 7.69 33.06 -25.04
CA PRO A 382 6.24 32.98 -24.97
C PRO A 382 5.72 31.71 -25.65
N PHE A 383 4.63 31.15 -25.12
CA PHE A 383 3.89 30.04 -25.72
C PHE A 383 2.43 30.08 -25.28
N THR A 384 1.57 29.37 -26.01
CA THR A 384 0.18 29.11 -25.62
C THR A 384 -0.08 27.61 -25.65
N VAL A 385 -0.49 27.06 -24.51
CA VAL A 385 -0.83 25.64 -24.35
C VAL A 385 -2.34 25.42 -24.43
N ARG A 386 -2.74 24.36 -25.14
CA ARG A 386 -4.14 23.95 -25.31
C ARG A 386 -4.27 22.44 -25.19
N ALA A 387 -5.23 21.99 -24.38
CA ALA A 387 -5.68 20.61 -24.38
C ALA A 387 -6.97 20.49 -25.21
N LYS A 388 -7.06 19.50 -26.10
CA LYS A 388 -8.24 19.25 -26.94
C LYS A 388 -8.55 17.76 -26.99
N VAL A 389 -9.82 17.41 -26.85
CA VAL A 389 -10.30 16.05 -27.06
C VAL A 389 -10.70 15.86 -28.53
N GLY A 390 -10.21 14.81 -29.17
CA GLY A 390 -10.46 14.50 -30.58
C GLY A 390 -11.67 13.60 -30.79
N SER A 391 -12.36 13.75 -31.93
CA SER A 391 -13.46 12.85 -32.33
C SER A 391 -12.93 11.44 -32.64
N PRO A 392 -13.63 10.35 -32.27
CA PRO A 392 -13.15 8.96 -32.38
C PRO A 392 -12.98 8.41 -33.82
N THR A 393 -12.89 9.27 -34.85
CA THR A 393 -12.80 8.87 -36.26
C THR A 393 -11.52 9.29 -36.99
N SER A 394 -10.62 10.05 -36.38
CA SER A 394 -9.30 10.31 -36.97
C SER A 394 -8.32 9.19 -36.58
N LYS A 395 -8.23 8.16 -37.42
CA LYS A 395 -7.09 7.23 -37.39
C LYS A 395 -5.80 8.04 -37.39
N ALA A 396 -4.87 7.70 -36.49
CA ALA A 396 -3.47 8.07 -36.62
C ALA A 396 -2.94 7.48 -37.93
N GLY A 397 -2.89 8.32 -38.95
CA GLY A 397 -2.50 7.96 -40.31
C GLY A 397 -2.73 9.16 -41.21
N GLN A 398 -1.68 9.94 -41.42
CA GLN A 398 -1.58 11.02 -42.39
C GLN A 398 -2.57 12.19 -42.18
N ASP A 399 -2.23 13.09 -41.25
CA ASP A 399 -2.23 14.52 -41.62
C ASP A 399 -0.82 14.84 -42.15
N ARG A 400 -0.44 14.15 -43.23
CA ARG A 400 0.10 14.94 -44.33
C ARG A 400 -1.11 15.75 -44.75
N MET A 401 -0.99 17.08 -44.75
CA MET A 401 -1.71 17.82 -45.77
C MET A 401 -1.49 17.01 -47.06
N GLU A 402 -2.52 16.30 -47.53
CA GLU A 402 -2.83 16.37 -48.94
C GLU A 402 -2.98 17.88 -49.17
N VAL A 403 -1.82 18.51 -49.45
CA VAL A 403 -1.74 19.65 -50.34
C VAL A 403 -2.70 19.25 -51.43
N ASP A 404 -3.75 20.05 -51.59
CA ASP A 404 -4.79 19.91 -52.58
C ASP A 404 -4.34 18.93 -53.65
N GLY A 405 -5.08 17.82 -53.79
CA GLY A 405 -5.25 17.26 -55.11
C GLY A 405 -5.95 18.32 -55.96
N GLU A 406 -5.28 19.45 -56.21
CA GLU A 406 -5.48 20.25 -57.39
C GLU A 406 -5.44 19.21 -58.49
N GLU A 407 -6.58 19.01 -59.14
CA GLU A 407 -6.63 18.32 -60.42
C GLU A 407 -5.71 19.12 -61.34
N HIS A 408 -4.41 18.81 -61.30
CA HIS A 408 -3.41 19.50 -62.07
C HIS A 408 -3.78 19.25 -63.52
N SER A 409 -4.15 20.34 -64.20
CA SER A 409 -4.57 20.29 -65.58
C SER A 409 -3.50 19.58 -66.42
N SER A 410 -3.87 18.96 -67.53
CA SER A 410 -2.92 18.29 -68.44
C SER A 410 -1.81 19.21 -68.98
N ASP A 411 -1.88 20.51 -68.69
CA ASP A 411 -0.94 21.55 -69.08
C ASP A 411 0.10 21.90 -68.00
N GLU A 412 0.12 21.21 -66.85
CA GLU A 412 1.12 21.36 -65.79
C GLU A 412 2.08 20.16 -65.73
N GLU A 413 3.33 20.43 -65.38
CA GLU A 413 4.38 19.41 -65.22
C GLU A 413 5.17 19.70 -63.95
N GLN A 414 5.61 18.66 -63.23
CA GLN A 414 6.36 18.80 -61.99
C GLN A 414 7.84 19.02 -62.27
N CYS A 415 8.42 20.10 -61.76
CA CYS A 415 9.84 20.41 -61.94
C CYS A 415 10.70 19.37 -61.19
N SER A 416 11.64 18.73 -61.89
CA SER A 416 12.51 17.70 -61.31
C SER A 416 13.45 18.21 -60.21
N ASN A 417 13.66 19.53 -60.12
CA ASN A 417 14.61 20.16 -59.21
C ASN A 417 13.96 20.74 -57.94
N CYS A 418 12.89 21.54 -58.06
CA CYS A 418 12.18 22.09 -56.89
C CYS A 418 10.90 21.33 -56.52
N LYS A 419 10.49 20.34 -57.30
CA LYS A 419 9.24 19.55 -57.12
C LYS A 419 7.95 20.38 -57.14
N GLN A 420 8.00 21.65 -57.56
CA GLN A 420 6.82 22.49 -57.78
C GLN A 420 6.17 22.17 -59.11
N TRP A 421 4.84 22.20 -59.15
CA TRP A 421 4.04 22.09 -60.37
C TRP A 421 4.07 23.42 -61.13
N VAL A 422 4.42 23.35 -62.42
CA VAL A 422 4.61 24.53 -63.26
C VAL A 422 3.97 24.27 -64.63
N PRO A 423 3.31 25.26 -65.25
CA PRO A 423 2.76 25.10 -66.60
C PRO A 423 3.83 24.72 -67.63
N LYS A 424 3.54 23.73 -68.49
CA LYS A 424 4.45 23.19 -69.53
C LYS A 424 5.08 24.28 -70.39
N ARG A 425 4.30 25.32 -70.74
CA ARG A 425 4.74 26.49 -71.52
C ARG A 425 5.90 27.28 -70.87
N THR A 426 6.00 27.25 -69.54
CA THR A 426 7.01 27.99 -68.76
C THR A 426 8.03 27.07 -68.09
N MET A 427 7.90 25.75 -68.23
CA MET A 427 8.75 24.76 -67.57
C MET A 427 10.23 24.98 -67.90
N VAL A 428 10.58 25.17 -69.17
CA VAL A 428 11.99 25.40 -69.58
C VAL A 428 12.59 26.65 -68.92
N LEU A 429 11.78 27.69 -68.71
CA LEU A 429 12.24 28.95 -68.12
C LEU A 429 12.35 28.84 -66.60
N HIS A 430 11.36 28.17 -65.98
CA HIS A 430 11.38 27.83 -64.57
C HIS A 430 12.51 26.87 -64.21
N GLU A 431 12.73 25.80 -64.98
CA GLU A 431 13.79 24.82 -64.72
C GLU A 431 15.17 25.47 -64.76
N ASN A 432 15.42 26.33 -65.75
CA ASN A 432 16.67 27.09 -65.82
C ASN A 432 16.85 28.05 -64.64
N PHE A 433 15.79 28.76 -64.23
CA PHE A 433 15.83 29.65 -63.05
C PHE A 433 16.02 28.86 -61.74
N CYS A 434 15.31 27.74 -61.61
CA CYS A 434 15.35 26.85 -60.46
C CYS A 434 16.72 26.17 -60.33
N ARG A 435 17.30 25.65 -61.41
CA ARG A 435 18.66 25.06 -61.39
C ARG A 435 19.73 26.11 -61.09
N ARG A 436 19.48 27.38 -61.39
CA ARG A 436 20.39 28.47 -61.05
C ARG A 436 20.29 28.87 -59.58
N ASN A 437 19.09 28.96 -59.03
CA ASN A 437 18.86 29.55 -57.71
C ASN A 437 18.54 28.55 -56.59
N ASN A 438 18.23 27.29 -56.90
CA ASN A 438 17.86 26.29 -55.90
C ASN A 438 18.76 25.04 -55.98
N ILE A 439 19.03 24.45 -54.82
CA ILE A 439 19.74 23.16 -54.65
C ILE A 439 18.84 22.23 -53.81
N PRO A 440 18.57 21.01 -54.29
CA PRO A 440 17.90 19.98 -53.52
C PRO A 440 18.92 19.23 -52.65
N CYS A 441 18.56 18.95 -51.39
CA CYS A 441 19.34 18.08 -50.53
C CYS A 441 19.33 16.64 -51.07
N PRO A 442 20.48 15.98 -51.25
CA PRO A 442 20.54 14.62 -51.77
C PRO A 442 19.94 13.57 -50.82
N TYR A 443 19.85 13.86 -49.52
CA TYR A 443 19.36 12.92 -48.51
C TYR A 443 17.87 13.08 -48.20
N CYS A 444 17.38 14.31 -48.00
CA CYS A 444 15.97 14.54 -47.63
C CYS A 444 15.11 15.16 -48.75
N SER A 445 15.69 15.45 -49.92
CA SER A 445 15.01 16.12 -51.04
C SER A 445 14.38 17.50 -50.73
N ALA A 446 14.73 18.13 -49.60
CA ALA A 446 14.32 19.50 -49.32
C ALA A 446 15.04 20.47 -50.25
N VAL A 447 14.35 21.52 -50.69
CA VAL A 447 14.84 22.45 -51.72
C VAL A 447 15.23 23.76 -51.05
N PHE A 448 16.50 24.13 -51.17
CA PHE A 448 17.04 25.36 -50.59
C PHE A 448 17.48 26.33 -51.68
N LYS A 449 17.54 27.62 -51.35
CA LYS A 449 18.17 28.62 -52.24
C LYS A 449 19.69 28.47 -52.20
N LYS A 450 20.35 28.61 -53.34
CA LYS A 450 21.82 28.66 -53.41
C LYS A 450 22.31 29.81 -52.56
N ASP A 451 23.35 29.53 -51.78
CA ASP A 451 23.98 30.46 -50.84
C ASP A 451 23.09 30.94 -49.67
N SER A 452 21.96 30.28 -49.39
CA SER A 452 21.19 30.58 -48.17
C SER A 452 21.94 30.11 -46.92
N ASN A 453 21.76 30.83 -45.80
CA ASN A 453 22.28 30.38 -44.50
C ASN A 453 21.68 29.02 -44.11
N GLU A 454 20.38 28.81 -44.40
CA GLU A 454 19.67 27.55 -44.13
C GLU A 454 20.29 26.33 -44.82
N TRP A 455 20.81 26.49 -46.04
CA TRP A 455 21.51 25.40 -46.75
C TRP A 455 22.87 25.10 -46.11
N HIS A 456 23.62 26.13 -45.72
CA HIS A 456 24.92 25.97 -45.07
C HIS A 456 24.81 25.36 -43.67
N SER A 457 23.71 25.63 -42.95
CA SER A 457 23.43 25.06 -41.63
C SER A 457 22.49 23.85 -41.68
N HIS A 458 22.14 23.35 -42.87
CA HIS A 458 21.37 22.12 -43.02
C HIS A 458 22.21 20.91 -42.61
N TRP A 459 21.64 20.04 -41.81
CA TRP A 459 22.35 18.88 -41.29
C TRP A 459 21.46 17.64 -41.28
N HIS A 460 22.14 16.50 -41.38
CA HIS A 460 21.59 15.16 -41.16
C HIS A 460 22.40 14.51 -40.05
N CYS A 461 21.72 13.75 -39.19
CA CYS A 461 22.43 12.88 -38.29
C CYS A 461 23.01 11.68 -39.04
N GLU A 462 24.13 11.16 -38.56
CA GLU A 462 24.75 9.94 -39.09
C GLU A 462 24.14 8.67 -38.47
N HIS A 463 23.52 8.80 -37.30
CA HIS A 463 23.01 7.67 -36.51
C HIS A 463 21.49 7.48 -36.62
N ASP A 464 20.74 8.53 -36.99
CA ASP A 464 19.28 8.46 -37.11
C ASP A 464 18.75 9.26 -38.33
N SER A 465 17.43 9.28 -38.49
CA SER A 465 16.75 9.99 -39.58
C SER A 465 16.52 11.48 -39.31
N ALA A 466 17.08 12.04 -38.24
CA ALA A 466 16.86 13.43 -37.88
C ALA A 466 17.53 14.37 -38.90
N LYS A 467 16.87 15.52 -39.07
CA LYS A 467 17.29 16.59 -39.97
C LYS A 467 16.92 17.92 -39.36
N GLY A 468 17.72 18.94 -39.63
CA GLY A 468 17.44 20.30 -39.20
C GLY A 468 18.14 21.31 -40.11
N ASN A 469 17.76 22.58 -39.93
CA ASN A 469 18.26 23.67 -40.75
C ASN A 469 19.11 24.67 -39.94
N SER A 470 19.38 24.40 -38.66
CA SER A 470 20.12 25.28 -37.76
C SER A 470 21.25 24.53 -37.05
N ALA A 471 22.36 25.19 -36.77
CA ALA A 471 23.43 24.59 -35.96
C ALA A 471 22.96 24.33 -34.50
N ALA A 472 22.04 25.15 -34.00
CA ALA A 472 21.43 24.99 -32.68
C ALA A 472 20.57 23.73 -32.59
N SER A 473 19.73 23.43 -33.60
CA SER A 473 18.95 22.18 -33.67
C SER A 473 19.86 20.95 -33.71
N LYS A 474 21.00 21.02 -34.42
CA LYS A 474 21.98 19.93 -34.44
C LYS A 474 22.56 19.67 -33.05
N SER A 475 23.05 20.73 -32.41
CA SER A 475 23.62 20.61 -31.06
C SER A 475 22.60 20.10 -30.04
N LYS A 476 21.33 20.54 -30.14
CA LYS A 476 20.23 20.06 -29.33
C LYS A 476 19.98 18.57 -29.56
N HIS A 477 19.91 18.15 -30.82
CA HIS A 477 19.72 16.74 -31.20
C HIS A 477 20.84 15.85 -30.66
N ASP A 478 22.10 16.23 -30.88
CA ASP A 478 23.27 15.48 -30.41
C ASP A 478 23.26 15.37 -28.87
N MET A 479 22.88 16.44 -28.16
CA MET A 479 22.75 16.45 -26.70
C MET A 479 21.64 15.52 -26.20
N ILE A 480 20.50 15.46 -26.89
CA ILE A 480 19.33 14.67 -26.46
C ILE A 480 19.46 13.19 -26.83
N PHE A 481 20.05 12.85 -27.97
CA PHE A 481 20.04 11.49 -28.52
C PHE A 481 21.41 10.81 -28.62
N HIS A 482 22.52 11.55 -28.48
CA HIS A 482 23.87 11.01 -28.67
C HIS A 482 24.85 11.32 -27.53
N GLN A 483 24.43 12.02 -26.48
CA GLN A 483 25.26 12.28 -25.30
C GLN A 483 25.03 11.22 -24.21
N HIS A 484 26.08 10.93 -23.44
CA HIS A 484 25.98 9.99 -22.32
C HIS A 484 25.17 10.56 -21.15
N HIS A 485 24.10 9.87 -20.76
CA HIS A 485 23.16 10.25 -19.71
C HIS A 485 23.04 9.11 -18.66
N PRO A 486 23.67 9.24 -17.48
CA PRO A 486 23.51 8.29 -16.38
C PRO A 486 22.23 8.55 -15.57
N CYS A 487 21.61 7.49 -15.08
CA CYS A 487 20.54 7.58 -14.10
C CYS A 487 21.10 8.00 -12.73
N GLN A 488 20.37 8.87 -12.01
CA GLN A 488 20.77 9.31 -10.66
C GLN A 488 20.37 8.31 -9.57
N ASP A 489 19.37 7.48 -9.83
CA ASP A 489 18.73 6.61 -8.84
C ASP A 489 19.14 5.13 -9.00
N CYS A 490 19.91 4.77 -10.03
CA CYS A 490 20.41 3.42 -10.26
C CYS A 490 21.61 3.39 -11.23
N GLU A 491 22.19 2.21 -11.45
CA GLU A 491 23.37 1.99 -12.31
C GLU A 491 23.07 2.05 -13.83
N PHE A 492 21.83 2.35 -14.22
CA PHE A 492 21.46 2.42 -15.64
C PHE A 492 22.09 3.64 -16.33
N THR A 493 22.66 3.42 -17.52
CA THR A 493 23.22 4.49 -18.36
C THR A 493 22.75 4.34 -19.81
N THR A 494 22.53 5.46 -20.48
CA THR A 494 22.07 5.48 -21.88
C THR A 494 22.70 6.64 -22.65
N ASN A 495 22.54 6.66 -23.97
CA ASN A 495 22.95 7.74 -24.86
C ASN A 495 21.80 8.68 -25.25
N SER A 496 20.56 8.42 -24.82
CA SER A 496 19.40 9.25 -25.12
C SER A 496 18.58 9.62 -23.88
N LEU A 497 18.18 10.90 -23.78
CA LEU A 497 17.26 11.39 -22.75
C LEU A 497 15.87 10.74 -22.85
N ALA A 498 15.39 10.42 -24.05
CA ALA A 498 14.13 9.72 -24.24
C ALA A 498 14.18 8.30 -23.63
N ASP A 499 15.30 7.61 -23.80
CA ASP A 499 15.51 6.29 -23.19
C ASP A 499 15.67 6.39 -21.67
N LEU A 500 16.33 7.44 -21.17
CA LEU A 500 16.44 7.69 -19.74
C LEU A 500 15.07 7.96 -19.12
N ALA A 501 14.24 8.77 -19.78
CA ALA A 501 12.88 9.06 -19.37
C ALA A 501 12.00 7.81 -19.34
N ARG A 502 12.10 6.97 -20.38
CA ARG A 502 11.43 5.66 -20.40
C ARG A 502 11.88 4.81 -19.23
N HIS A 503 13.17 4.72 -18.94
CA HIS A 503 13.67 3.97 -17.77
C HIS A 503 13.10 4.53 -16.45
N ARG A 504 13.19 5.85 -16.23
CA ARG A 504 12.72 6.55 -15.02
C ARG A 504 11.21 6.46 -14.79
N THR A 505 10.42 6.25 -15.83
CA THR A 505 8.95 6.10 -15.74
C THR A 505 8.45 4.66 -15.81
N SER A 506 9.34 3.68 -16.03
CA SER A 506 8.97 2.26 -16.12
C SER A 506 9.53 1.44 -14.95
N VAL A 507 10.83 1.15 -14.98
CA VAL A 507 11.50 0.15 -14.14
C VAL A 507 12.46 0.72 -13.10
N CYS A 508 12.73 2.02 -13.14
CA CYS A 508 13.67 2.67 -12.23
C CYS A 508 13.28 2.48 -10.75
N PRO A 509 14.22 2.20 -9.83
CA PRO A 509 13.90 2.03 -8.41
C PRO A 509 13.45 3.34 -7.77
N GLY A 510 13.98 4.47 -8.25
CA GLY A 510 13.64 5.82 -7.78
C GLY A 510 12.30 6.35 -8.28
N LYS A 511 11.58 5.59 -9.11
CA LYS A 511 10.27 5.99 -9.62
C LYS A 511 9.25 6.12 -8.49
N LEU A 512 8.60 7.27 -8.36
CA LEU A 512 7.61 7.51 -7.29
C LEU A 512 6.24 6.91 -7.62
N ILE A 513 5.72 6.12 -6.68
CA ILE A 513 4.41 5.46 -6.70
C ILE A 513 3.62 5.82 -5.44
N LEU A 514 2.30 5.77 -5.51
CA LEU A 514 1.42 5.76 -4.35
C LEU A 514 1.16 4.30 -3.94
N CYS A 515 1.75 3.88 -2.83
CA CYS A 515 1.57 2.51 -2.33
C CYS A 515 0.13 2.28 -1.86
N ARG A 516 -0.49 1.18 -2.30
CA ARG A 516 -1.86 0.83 -1.91
C ARG A 516 -2.04 0.41 -0.45
N PHE A 517 -0.95 0.08 0.25
CA PHE A 517 -0.97 -0.46 1.62
C PHE A 517 -0.57 0.56 2.68
N CYS A 518 0.41 1.43 2.40
CA CYS A 518 0.76 2.54 3.30
C CYS A 518 0.15 3.89 2.88
N HIS A 519 -0.43 3.99 1.69
CA HIS A 519 -1.05 5.21 1.14
C HIS A 519 -0.09 6.41 1.04
N LEU A 520 1.22 6.16 0.90
CA LEU A 520 2.25 7.19 0.74
C LEU A 520 2.87 7.18 -0.65
N GLU A 521 3.33 8.37 -1.06
CA GLU A 521 4.19 8.53 -2.23
C GLU A 521 5.62 8.14 -1.88
N VAL A 522 6.08 7.05 -2.47
CA VAL A 522 7.35 6.40 -2.13
C VAL A 522 8.06 5.90 -3.39
N PRO A 523 9.38 5.69 -3.36
CA PRO A 523 10.09 5.03 -4.44
C PRO A 523 9.58 3.60 -4.68
N GLN A 524 9.62 3.16 -5.93
CA GLN A 524 9.22 1.82 -6.35
C GLN A 524 10.09 0.73 -5.71
N GLU A 525 11.37 1.05 -5.47
CA GLU A 525 12.42 0.16 -4.95
C GLU A 525 12.65 -1.08 -5.86
N GLY A 526 13.63 -1.91 -5.50
CA GLY A 526 13.96 -3.15 -6.19
C GLY A 526 15.05 -3.02 -7.26
N ASP A 527 15.42 -4.16 -7.85
CA ASP A 527 16.43 -4.25 -8.91
C ASP A 527 15.77 -4.18 -10.30
N PRO A 528 16.09 -3.16 -11.12
CA PRO A 528 15.56 -3.03 -12.48
C PRO A 528 16.03 -4.13 -13.44
N PHE A 529 17.22 -4.70 -13.20
CA PHE A 529 17.85 -5.65 -14.11
C PHE A 529 17.47 -7.10 -13.77
N ASN A 530 17.18 -7.37 -12.50
CA ASN A 530 16.78 -8.70 -12.04
C ASN A 530 15.58 -8.63 -11.08
N PRO A 531 14.37 -8.33 -11.58
CA PRO A 531 13.19 -8.20 -10.74
C PRO A 531 12.83 -9.54 -10.09
N SER A 532 12.39 -9.49 -8.83
CA SER A 532 11.97 -10.70 -8.13
C SER A 532 10.78 -11.39 -8.86
N PRO A 533 10.75 -12.73 -8.95
CA PRO A 533 9.64 -13.42 -9.61
C PRO A 533 8.27 -13.10 -9.00
N GLU A 534 8.22 -12.84 -7.69
CA GLU A 534 6.97 -12.48 -7.01
C GLU A 534 6.43 -11.11 -7.47
N VAL A 535 7.30 -10.11 -7.68
CA VAL A 535 6.91 -8.79 -8.23
C VAL A 535 6.29 -8.95 -9.62
N VAL A 536 6.91 -9.76 -10.48
CA VAL A 536 6.43 -9.99 -11.85
C VAL A 536 5.07 -10.71 -11.88
N LEU A 537 4.89 -11.74 -11.05
CA LEU A 537 3.65 -12.53 -11.03
C LEU A 537 2.49 -11.81 -10.34
N SER A 538 2.77 -11.05 -9.28
CA SER A 538 1.74 -10.34 -8.51
C SER A 538 1.33 -9.01 -9.16
N GLY A 539 2.17 -8.45 -10.03
CA GLY A 539 1.99 -7.10 -10.58
C GLY A 539 2.11 -6.00 -9.51
N LEU A 540 2.62 -6.32 -8.31
CA LEU A 540 2.94 -5.34 -7.26
C LEU A 540 4.36 -4.82 -7.46
N THR A 541 4.62 -3.58 -7.07
CA THR A 541 6.01 -3.09 -7.01
C THR A 541 6.78 -3.74 -5.86
N ALA A 542 8.12 -3.62 -5.86
CA ALA A 542 8.95 -4.18 -4.78
C ALA A 542 8.55 -3.60 -3.41
N HIS A 543 8.32 -2.29 -3.35
CA HIS A 543 7.81 -1.63 -2.15
C HIS A 543 6.41 -2.14 -1.76
N GLU A 544 5.46 -2.21 -2.70
CA GLU A 544 4.11 -2.75 -2.42
C GLU A 544 4.15 -4.20 -1.94
N LEU A 545 5.09 -5.01 -2.41
CA LEU A 545 5.26 -6.39 -2.00
C LEU A 545 5.72 -6.51 -0.55
N ALA A 546 6.67 -5.67 -0.15
CA ALA A 546 7.18 -5.59 1.22
C ALA A 546 6.09 -5.08 2.19
N ASP A 547 5.43 -3.98 1.84
CA ASP A 547 4.34 -3.42 2.65
C ASP A 547 3.13 -4.36 2.72
N GLY A 548 2.81 -5.02 1.60
CA GLY A 548 1.72 -5.99 1.51
C GLY A 548 1.97 -7.28 2.30
N ALA A 549 3.21 -7.53 2.74
CA ALA A 549 3.54 -8.65 3.62
C ALA A 549 3.08 -8.43 5.07
N ARG A 550 2.76 -7.18 5.45
CA ARG A 550 2.14 -6.87 6.75
C ARG A 550 0.85 -7.65 6.91
N THR A 551 0.56 -8.08 8.13
CA THR A 551 -0.63 -8.87 8.44
C THR A 551 -1.70 -8.05 9.14
N THR A 552 -2.96 -8.38 8.85
CA THR A 552 -4.15 -7.87 9.53
C THR A 552 -5.06 -9.02 9.90
N GLU A 553 -5.94 -8.81 10.88
CA GLU A 553 -6.95 -9.80 11.25
C GLU A 553 -8.17 -9.72 10.32
N CYS A 554 -8.64 -10.88 9.87
CA CYS A 554 -9.87 -10.96 9.12
C CYS A 554 -11.08 -10.76 10.04
N HIS A 555 -11.89 -9.72 9.81
CA HIS A 555 -13.12 -9.44 10.58
C HIS A 555 -14.18 -10.57 10.59
N LEU A 556 -14.09 -11.57 9.69
CA LEU A 556 -15.00 -12.70 9.65
C LEU A 556 -14.51 -13.90 10.48
N CYS A 557 -13.21 -14.23 10.38
CA CYS A 557 -12.65 -15.46 10.97
C CYS A 557 -11.53 -15.23 12.00
N ASP A 558 -11.12 -13.99 12.21
CA ASP A 558 -10.01 -13.54 13.07
C ASP A 558 -8.67 -14.23 12.76
N LYS A 559 -8.54 -14.81 11.56
CA LYS A 559 -7.26 -15.31 11.08
C LYS A 559 -6.37 -14.14 10.71
N ILE A 560 -5.10 -14.26 11.07
CA ILE A 560 -4.05 -13.33 10.67
C ILE A 560 -3.71 -13.60 9.19
N VAL A 561 -3.96 -12.62 8.34
CA VAL A 561 -3.79 -12.71 6.87
C VAL A 561 -2.93 -11.53 6.41
N ARG A 562 -2.06 -11.76 5.41
CA ARG A 562 -1.26 -10.69 4.81
C ARG A 562 -2.16 -9.72 4.05
N LEU A 563 -1.86 -8.43 4.08
CA LEU A 563 -2.65 -7.39 3.41
C LEU A 563 -2.83 -7.70 1.92
N ARG A 564 -1.77 -8.17 1.25
CA ARG A 564 -1.82 -8.54 -0.18
C ARG A 564 -2.72 -9.76 -0.46
N ASP A 565 -2.89 -10.65 0.51
CA ASP A 565 -3.68 -11.88 0.38
C ASP A 565 -5.11 -11.71 0.92
N MET A 566 -5.48 -10.52 1.42
CA MET A 566 -6.80 -10.28 2.00
C MET A 566 -7.90 -10.43 0.94
N GLU A 567 -7.68 -9.98 -0.29
CA GLU A 567 -8.67 -10.10 -1.37
C GLU A 567 -8.94 -11.56 -1.74
N THR A 568 -7.89 -12.38 -1.86
CA THR A 568 -8.03 -13.82 -2.16
C THR A 568 -8.65 -14.56 -0.98
N HIS A 569 -8.31 -14.17 0.25
CA HIS A 569 -8.94 -14.69 1.47
C HIS A 569 -10.44 -14.35 1.54
N MET A 570 -10.85 -13.13 1.18
CA MET A 570 -12.26 -12.75 1.10
C MET A 570 -13.00 -13.52 0.00
N LYS A 571 -12.37 -13.71 -1.17
CA LYS A 571 -12.92 -14.58 -2.23
C LYS A 571 -13.11 -16.02 -1.75
N HIS A 572 -12.18 -16.54 -0.95
CA HIS A 572 -12.35 -17.86 -0.34
C HIS A 572 -13.54 -17.91 0.62
N HIS A 573 -13.81 -16.84 1.38
CA HIS A 573 -15.03 -16.74 2.17
C HIS A 573 -16.30 -16.80 1.31
N GLU A 574 -16.36 -16.07 0.19
CA GLU A 574 -17.51 -16.13 -0.72
C GLU A 574 -17.71 -17.52 -1.33
N LEU A 575 -16.63 -18.20 -1.72
CA LEU A 575 -16.71 -19.59 -2.22
C LEU A 575 -17.17 -20.57 -1.14
N ASP A 576 -16.66 -20.43 0.09
CA ASP A 576 -17.09 -21.24 1.23
C ASP A 576 -18.59 -21.04 1.51
N LYS A 577 -19.10 -19.80 1.47
CA LYS A 577 -20.53 -19.50 1.63
C LYS A 577 -21.42 -20.29 0.66
N VAL A 578 -21.04 -20.37 -0.62
CA VAL A 578 -21.80 -21.08 -1.65
C VAL A 578 -21.77 -22.60 -1.43
N SER A 579 -20.65 -23.13 -0.93
CA SER A 579 -20.48 -24.56 -0.70
C SER A 579 -21.14 -25.10 0.58
N ARG A 580 -21.56 -24.20 1.49
CA ARG A 580 -22.15 -24.60 2.78
C ARG A 580 -23.52 -25.21 2.60
N ALA A 581 -23.72 -26.36 3.24
CA ALA A 581 -25.04 -26.98 3.35
C ALA A 581 -25.97 -26.10 4.20
N LYS A 582 -27.27 -26.13 3.86
CA LYS A 582 -28.29 -25.40 4.61
C LYS A 582 -28.34 -25.91 6.07
N PRO A 583 -28.39 -25.02 7.08
CA PRO A 583 -28.48 -25.44 8.48
C PRO A 583 -29.75 -26.26 8.75
N GLU A 584 -29.62 -27.38 9.45
CA GLU A 584 -30.80 -28.13 9.88
C GLU A 584 -31.54 -27.38 10.99
N ILE A 585 -32.82 -27.07 10.75
CA ILE A 585 -33.69 -26.40 11.73
C ILE A 585 -34.41 -27.41 12.63
N CYS A 586 -34.78 -26.97 13.84
CA CYS A 586 -35.64 -27.77 14.72
C CYS A 586 -36.97 -28.11 14.02
N ARG A 587 -37.38 -29.38 14.03
CA ARG A 587 -38.63 -29.84 13.39
C ARG A 587 -39.91 -29.27 14.03
N ASN A 588 -39.80 -28.65 15.21
CA ASN A 588 -40.89 -27.87 15.76
C ASN A 588 -41.04 -26.56 14.99
N VAL A 589 -42.11 -26.41 14.21
CA VAL A 589 -42.34 -25.27 13.30
C VAL A 589 -42.34 -23.94 14.05
N ASN A 590 -42.78 -23.92 15.31
CA ASN A 590 -42.78 -22.70 16.13
C ASN A 590 -41.40 -22.34 16.71
N CYS A 591 -40.37 -23.17 16.52
CA CYS A 591 -39.05 -22.98 17.10
C CYS A 591 -38.12 -22.22 16.15
N GLY A 592 -37.63 -21.07 16.60
CA GLY A 592 -36.59 -20.30 15.91
C GLY A 592 -35.17 -20.73 16.28
N ARG A 593 -34.88 -22.03 16.33
CA ARG A 593 -33.53 -22.57 16.60
C ARG A 593 -33.16 -23.64 15.60
N THR A 594 -31.87 -23.75 15.36
CA THR A 594 -31.25 -24.86 14.64
C THR A 594 -31.15 -26.12 15.50
N LEU A 595 -30.93 -27.27 14.86
CA LEU A 595 -30.82 -28.56 15.53
C LEU A 595 -29.50 -28.68 16.31
N HIS A 596 -28.40 -28.30 15.67
CA HIS A 596 -27.04 -28.46 16.20
C HIS A 596 -26.46 -27.17 16.81
N GLY A 597 -27.22 -26.08 16.81
CA GLY A 597 -26.79 -24.76 17.27
C GLY A 597 -25.87 -24.07 16.25
N VAL A 598 -25.88 -22.75 16.26
CA VAL A 598 -25.06 -21.91 15.38
C VAL A 598 -24.25 -20.94 16.22
N GLY A 599 -22.95 -20.85 15.93
CA GLY A 599 -22.06 -19.88 16.56
C GLY A 599 -22.18 -18.48 15.94
N PRO A 600 -21.74 -17.43 16.64
CA PRO A 600 -21.75 -16.05 16.11
C PRO A 600 -20.92 -15.89 14.83
N ARG A 601 -19.89 -16.74 14.61
CA ARG A 601 -19.03 -16.74 13.41
C ARG A 601 -19.50 -17.68 12.29
N GLY A 602 -20.81 -17.88 12.12
CA GLY A 602 -21.32 -18.70 11.03
C GLY A 602 -21.02 -20.21 11.14
N GLN A 603 -20.52 -20.69 12.28
CA GLN A 603 -20.22 -22.11 12.50
C GLN A 603 -21.52 -22.88 12.75
N ILE A 604 -21.92 -23.70 11.78
CA ILE A 604 -23.04 -24.64 11.93
C ILE A 604 -22.55 -25.83 12.78
N GLY A 605 -23.30 -26.19 13.81
CA GLY A 605 -22.94 -27.29 14.71
C GLY A 605 -22.06 -26.91 15.89
N ALA A 606 -21.97 -25.61 16.22
CA ALA A 606 -21.25 -25.14 17.40
C ALA A 606 -21.75 -25.81 18.70
N GLY A 607 -23.06 -26.05 18.81
CA GLY A 607 -23.66 -26.73 19.95
C GLY A 607 -23.23 -28.19 20.06
N THR A 608 -23.24 -28.95 18.95
CA THR A 608 -22.72 -30.34 18.93
C THR A 608 -21.24 -30.42 19.31
N SER A 609 -20.41 -29.50 18.82
CA SER A 609 -18.97 -29.48 19.15
C SER A 609 -18.68 -29.18 20.62
N GLN A 610 -19.59 -28.49 21.31
CA GLN A 610 -19.52 -28.21 22.75
C GLN A 610 -20.22 -29.28 23.61
N GLY A 611 -20.58 -30.42 23.03
CA GLY A 611 -21.27 -31.52 23.73
C GLY A 611 -22.78 -31.29 23.95
N GLN A 612 -23.36 -30.22 23.40
CA GLN A 612 -24.80 -29.92 23.42
C GLN A 612 -25.49 -30.36 22.12
N GLY A 613 -25.15 -31.55 21.62
CA GLY A 613 -25.78 -32.10 20.44
C GLY A 613 -27.24 -32.49 20.67
N PRO A 614 -28.04 -32.59 19.60
CA PRO A 614 -29.37 -33.19 19.67
C PRO A 614 -29.21 -34.68 19.98
N GLY A 615 -29.27 -35.05 21.27
CA GLY A 615 -29.30 -36.44 21.70
C GLY A 615 -30.64 -37.13 21.40
N ASN A 616 -31.29 -36.83 20.27
CA ASN A 616 -32.58 -37.38 19.88
C ASN A 616 -32.68 -37.66 18.38
N ASP A 617 -33.36 -38.77 18.04
CA ASP A 617 -33.60 -39.20 16.65
C ASP A 617 -34.82 -38.51 16.00
N ILE A 618 -35.42 -37.56 16.72
CA ILE A 618 -36.70 -36.94 16.35
C ILE A 618 -36.49 -35.61 15.61
N GLY A 619 -35.27 -35.05 15.64
CA GLY A 619 -34.96 -33.78 14.98
C GLY A 619 -35.43 -32.55 15.75
N LEU A 620 -35.43 -32.61 17.10
CA LEU A 620 -35.75 -31.47 17.95
C LEU A 620 -34.47 -30.89 18.59
N CYS A 621 -34.42 -29.56 18.76
CA CYS A 621 -33.34 -28.94 19.54
C CYS A 621 -33.42 -29.36 21.02
N SER A 622 -32.32 -29.22 21.75
CA SER A 622 -32.19 -29.63 23.17
C SER A 622 -33.30 -29.09 24.07
N LEU A 623 -33.73 -27.84 23.86
CA LEU A 623 -34.83 -27.23 24.64
C LEU A 623 -36.22 -27.79 24.29
N CYS A 624 -36.48 -28.07 23.01
CA CYS A 624 -37.76 -28.66 22.60
C CYS A 624 -37.87 -30.13 23.03
N PHE A 625 -36.74 -30.83 23.08
CA PHE A 625 -36.65 -32.23 23.49
C PHE A 625 -36.59 -32.42 25.01
N GLY A 626 -36.04 -31.47 25.77
CA GLY A 626 -35.90 -31.56 27.24
C GLY A 626 -37.15 -32.03 27.98
N PRO A 627 -38.36 -31.48 27.72
CA PRO A 627 -39.60 -31.94 28.35
C PRO A 627 -40.07 -33.35 27.97
N LEU A 628 -39.52 -33.91 26.89
CA LEU A 628 -39.82 -35.26 26.40
C LEU A 628 -38.78 -36.30 26.82
N TYR A 629 -37.62 -35.83 27.29
CA TYR A 629 -36.50 -36.66 27.70
C TYR A 629 -36.78 -37.40 29.01
N VAL A 630 -36.46 -38.69 29.02
CA VAL A 630 -36.50 -39.55 30.19
C VAL A 630 -35.32 -40.51 30.07
N SER A 631 -34.60 -40.77 31.15
CA SER A 631 -33.43 -41.66 31.18
C SER A 631 -33.76 -43.16 31.04
N MET A 632 -35.04 -43.52 30.97
CA MET A 632 -35.47 -44.91 30.82
C MET A 632 -35.31 -45.38 29.36
N HIS A 633 -34.69 -46.54 29.18
CA HIS A 633 -34.47 -47.16 27.87
C HIS A 633 -35.81 -47.57 27.22
N ASP A 634 -36.16 -46.96 26.08
CA ASP A 634 -37.39 -47.19 25.31
C ASP A 634 -37.05 -47.56 23.85
N PRO A 635 -36.74 -48.83 23.56
CA PRO A 635 -36.24 -49.26 22.26
C PRO A 635 -37.29 -49.19 21.12
N GLU A 636 -38.59 -49.19 21.45
CA GLU A 636 -39.68 -49.06 20.47
C GLU A 636 -40.24 -47.63 20.34
N GLY A 637 -39.76 -46.68 21.16
CA GLY A 637 -40.23 -45.28 21.17
C GLY A 637 -41.71 -45.10 21.55
N LYS A 638 -42.36 -46.14 22.08
CA LYS A 638 -43.81 -46.12 22.41
C LYS A 638 -44.10 -45.17 23.57
N ALA A 639 -43.20 -45.12 24.57
CA ALA A 639 -43.37 -44.22 25.71
C ALA A 639 -43.13 -42.76 25.31
N LEU A 640 -42.19 -42.52 24.40
CA LEU A 640 -41.95 -41.21 23.79
C LEU A 640 -43.18 -40.71 23.00
N ARG A 641 -43.76 -41.55 22.13
CA ARG A 641 -44.98 -41.22 21.38
C ARG A 641 -46.16 -40.87 22.30
N ARG A 642 -46.37 -41.63 23.38
CA ARG A 642 -47.38 -41.34 24.41
C ARG A 642 -47.13 -40.00 25.14
N ARG A 643 -45.87 -39.59 25.33
CA ARG A 643 -45.54 -38.28 25.91
C ARG A 643 -45.88 -37.14 24.94
N ILE A 644 -45.56 -37.30 23.65
CA ILE A 644 -45.91 -36.34 22.60
C ILE A 644 -47.44 -36.19 22.50
N GLU A 645 -48.17 -37.31 22.52
CA GLU A 645 -49.64 -37.33 22.51
C GLU A 645 -50.24 -36.56 23.70
N ARG A 646 -49.77 -36.84 24.92
CA ARG A 646 -50.20 -36.11 26.13
C ARG A 646 -49.91 -34.62 26.03
N LYS A 647 -48.78 -34.23 25.46
CA LYS A 647 -48.40 -32.82 25.28
C LYS A 647 -49.36 -32.10 24.33
N TYR A 648 -49.70 -32.73 23.19
CA TYR A 648 -50.69 -32.19 22.26
C TYR A 648 -52.10 -32.08 22.88
N LEU A 649 -52.55 -33.13 23.57
CA LEU A 649 -53.83 -33.10 24.28
C LEU A 649 -53.90 -31.96 25.30
N GLY A 650 -52.85 -31.77 26.10
CA GLY A 650 -52.77 -30.64 27.03
C GLY A 650 -52.82 -29.27 26.35
N GLN A 651 -52.07 -29.10 25.25
CA GLN A 651 -52.06 -27.85 24.48
C GLN A 651 -53.43 -27.54 23.83
N MET A 652 -54.15 -28.55 23.35
CA MET A 652 -55.42 -28.35 22.63
C MET A 652 -56.63 -28.30 23.55
N MET A 653 -56.65 -29.04 24.67
CA MET A 653 -57.76 -29.05 25.61
C MET A 653 -57.65 -27.91 26.63
N THR A 654 -56.50 -27.76 27.27
CA THR A 654 -56.29 -26.81 28.38
C THR A 654 -55.67 -25.50 27.88
N GLY A 655 -54.77 -25.59 26.90
CA GLY A 655 -53.97 -24.46 26.45
C GLY A 655 -52.74 -24.24 27.30
N CYS A 656 -51.78 -23.46 26.79
CA CYS A 656 -50.51 -23.20 27.49
C CYS A 656 -50.56 -22.02 28.47
N GLY A 657 -51.65 -21.25 28.51
CA GLY A 657 -51.83 -20.10 29.43
C GLY A 657 -50.96 -18.87 29.14
N LYS A 658 -50.07 -18.92 28.14
CA LYS A 658 -49.17 -17.81 27.78
C LYS A 658 -49.88 -16.78 26.88
N SER A 659 -49.78 -15.49 27.23
CA SER A 659 -50.39 -14.38 26.49
C SER A 659 -49.77 -14.13 25.10
N HIS A 660 -48.49 -14.43 24.92
CA HIS A 660 -47.77 -14.26 23.66
C HIS A 660 -47.90 -15.46 22.70
N CYS A 661 -48.55 -16.54 23.11
CA CYS A 661 -48.68 -17.73 22.29
C CYS A 661 -49.54 -17.42 21.05
N ALA A 662 -49.02 -17.76 19.87
CA ALA A 662 -49.71 -17.67 18.58
C ALA A 662 -49.74 -19.02 17.84
N ASN A 663 -49.47 -20.11 18.55
CA ASN A 663 -49.48 -21.45 17.97
C ASN A 663 -50.92 -21.89 17.64
N GLU A 664 -51.16 -22.31 16.40
CA GLU A 664 -52.46 -22.83 15.96
C GLU A 664 -52.85 -24.16 16.62
N TRP A 665 -51.89 -24.92 17.14
CA TRP A 665 -52.14 -26.20 17.83
C TRP A 665 -52.27 -26.02 19.35
N CYS A 666 -52.63 -24.80 19.79
CA CYS A 666 -52.85 -24.46 21.18
C CYS A 666 -54.17 -23.72 21.35
N ARG A 667 -54.98 -24.11 22.35
CA ARG A 667 -56.23 -23.41 22.69
C ARG A 667 -56.02 -21.94 23.04
N THR A 668 -54.99 -21.66 23.84
CA THR A 668 -54.62 -20.29 24.21
C THR A 668 -54.11 -19.51 22.99
N GLY A 669 -53.30 -20.13 22.13
CA GLY A 669 -52.75 -19.48 20.93
C GLY A 669 -53.82 -19.09 19.92
N ARG A 670 -54.80 -19.98 19.69
CA ARG A 670 -55.97 -19.67 18.86
C ARG A 670 -56.83 -18.56 19.44
N LYS A 671 -57.06 -18.55 20.75
CA LYS A 671 -57.78 -17.46 21.43
C LYS A 671 -57.09 -16.12 21.23
N ASN A 672 -55.76 -16.08 21.30
CA ASN A 672 -54.97 -14.85 21.08
C ASN A 672 -54.95 -14.40 19.61
N THR A 673 -55.08 -15.33 18.67
CA THR A 673 -55.07 -15.05 17.21
C THR A 673 -56.48 -14.92 16.63
N SER A 674 -57.52 -14.88 17.49
CA SER A 674 -58.94 -14.85 17.09
C SER A 674 -59.38 -16.00 16.16
N ALA A 675 -58.76 -17.17 16.27
CA ALA A 675 -59.09 -18.36 15.51
C ALA A 675 -60.00 -19.32 16.31
N GLU A 676 -60.89 -20.05 15.63
CA GLU A 676 -61.81 -21.00 16.27
C GLU A 676 -61.07 -22.19 16.92
N ALA A 677 -61.49 -22.64 18.09
CA ALA A 677 -60.84 -23.76 18.79
C ALA A 677 -61.00 -25.09 18.02
N LYS A 678 -59.89 -25.84 17.85
CA LYS A 678 -59.82 -27.14 17.15
C LYS A 678 -60.41 -28.32 17.96
N GLY A 679 -61.59 -28.12 18.54
CA GLY A 679 -62.23 -29.04 19.48
C GLY A 679 -61.73 -28.90 20.92
N SER A 680 -62.62 -29.18 21.89
CA SER A 680 -62.36 -29.03 23.34
C SER A 680 -62.31 -30.35 24.11
N SER A 681 -62.67 -31.47 23.47
CA SER A 681 -62.73 -32.80 24.07
C SER A 681 -61.71 -33.76 23.43
N ALA A 682 -61.27 -34.77 24.20
CA ALA A 682 -60.30 -35.77 23.72
C ALA A 682 -60.81 -36.51 22.46
N SER A 683 -62.13 -36.76 22.37
CA SER A 683 -62.74 -37.40 21.20
C SER A 683 -62.66 -36.58 19.91
N ALA A 684 -62.59 -35.25 20.01
CA ALA A 684 -62.44 -34.36 18.85
C ALA A 684 -60.95 -34.12 18.48
N VAL A 685 -60.06 -34.16 19.47
CA VAL A 685 -58.63 -33.87 19.30
C VAL A 685 -57.82 -35.09 18.84
N LEU A 686 -58.12 -36.28 19.35
CA LEU A 686 -57.37 -37.51 19.04
C LEU A 686 -57.29 -37.84 17.53
N PRO A 687 -58.37 -37.69 16.73
CA PRO A 687 -58.30 -37.91 15.28
C PRO A 687 -57.34 -36.94 14.55
N LEU A 688 -57.15 -35.73 15.08
CA LEU A 688 -56.25 -34.72 14.49
C LEU A 688 -54.78 -34.96 14.85
N VAL A 689 -54.50 -35.53 16.03
CA VAL A 689 -53.15 -35.76 16.53
C VAL A 689 -52.56 -37.09 16.03
N LYS A 690 -53.39 -38.11 15.78
CA LYS A 690 -52.94 -39.43 15.28
C LYS A 690 -52.09 -39.36 13.99
N PRO A 691 -52.46 -38.59 12.95
CA PRO A 691 -51.61 -38.42 11.76
C PRO A 691 -50.25 -37.77 12.09
N LEU A 692 -50.22 -36.76 12.95
CA LEU A 692 -48.98 -36.10 13.37
C LEU A 692 -48.06 -37.06 14.14
N LEU A 693 -48.62 -37.94 14.97
CA LEU A 693 -47.87 -38.96 15.71
C LEU A 693 -47.27 -40.05 14.81
N ALA A 694 -47.95 -40.38 13.70
CA ALA A 694 -47.45 -41.35 12.74
C ALA A 694 -46.20 -40.84 11.99
N MET A 695 -46.13 -39.52 11.78
CA MET A 695 -44.99 -38.84 11.14
C MET A 695 -43.84 -38.54 12.12
N VAL A 696 -43.96 -38.89 13.41
CA VAL A 696 -42.88 -38.66 14.38
C VAL A 696 -41.67 -39.53 14.03
N GLY A 697 -40.54 -38.88 13.72
CA GLY A 697 -39.28 -39.53 13.39
C GLY A 697 -39.00 -39.63 11.88
N THR A 698 -39.97 -39.33 11.02
CA THR A 698 -39.74 -39.22 9.57
C THR A 698 -39.14 -37.86 9.20
N PRO A 699 -38.41 -37.72 8.07
CA PRO A 699 -37.84 -36.46 7.61
C PRO A 699 -38.86 -35.31 7.53
N ASP A 700 -40.08 -35.61 7.05
CA ASP A 700 -41.17 -34.63 6.86
C ASP A 700 -42.07 -34.44 8.10
N GLY A 701 -41.66 -35.02 9.23
CA GLY A 701 -42.44 -35.06 10.47
C GLY A 701 -42.40 -33.77 11.29
N HIS A 702 -43.14 -32.75 10.87
CA HIS A 702 -43.23 -31.47 11.60
C HIS A 702 -44.00 -31.58 12.92
N MET A 703 -43.56 -30.82 13.93
CA MET A 703 -44.23 -30.72 15.23
C MET A 703 -44.66 -29.29 15.53
N TYR A 704 -45.70 -29.15 16.36
CA TYR A 704 -46.32 -27.86 16.68
C TYR A 704 -46.44 -27.65 18.19
N PHE A 705 -45.31 -27.70 18.89
CA PHE A 705 -45.29 -27.46 20.33
C PHE A 705 -45.24 -25.96 20.64
N CYS A 706 -45.91 -25.55 21.73
CA CYS A 706 -45.72 -24.22 22.28
C CYS A 706 -44.27 -24.03 22.75
N VAL A 707 -43.68 -22.90 22.41
CA VAL A 707 -42.32 -22.49 22.80
C VAL A 707 -42.37 -21.27 23.72
N ASP A 708 -41.22 -20.72 24.07
CA ASP A 708 -41.08 -19.48 24.82
C ASP A 708 -41.11 -18.26 23.90
N GLU A 709 -41.40 -17.10 24.50
CA GLU A 709 -41.58 -15.83 23.80
C GLU A 709 -40.40 -15.48 22.88
N THR A 710 -39.16 -15.65 23.35
CA THR A 710 -37.94 -15.38 22.60
C THR A 710 -37.82 -16.26 21.35
N ASN A 711 -38.10 -17.56 21.46
CA ASN A 711 -38.03 -18.47 20.31
C ASN A 711 -39.14 -18.20 19.30
N GLN A 712 -40.35 -17.85 19.78
CA GLN A 712 -41.47 -17.51 18.92
C GLN A 712 -41.24 -16.19 18.16
N LYS A 713 -40.66 -15.17 18.83
CA LYS A 713 -40.24 -13.91 18.19
C LYS A 713 -39.16 -14.16 17.14
N ARG A 714 -38.12 -14.93 17.46
CA ARG A 714 -37.05 -15.31 16.51
C ARG A 714 -37.60 -16.00 15.27
N ARG A 715 -38.52 -16.95 15.45
CA ARG A 715 -39.15 -17.66 14.33
C ARG A 715 -39.92 -16.69 13.41
N LYS A 716 -40.72 -15.80 13.99
CA LYS A 716 -41.49 -14.81 13.22
C LYS A 716 -40.59 -13.84 12.44
N ILE A 717 -39.49 -13.38 13.04
CA ILE A 717 -38.53 -12.49 12.37
C ILE A 717 -37.80 -13.25 11.25
N ALA A 718 -37.42 -14.50 11.47
CA ALA A 718 -36.80 -15.34 10.44
C ALA A 718 -37.74 -15.58 9.25
N GLU A 719 -39.02 -15.85 9.49
CA GLU A 719 -40.05 -16.00 8.44
C GLU A 719 -40.28 -14.71 7.67
N MET A 720 -40.23 -13.56 8.34
CA MET A 720 -40.33 -12.24 7.71
C MET A 720 -39.15 -11.97 6.78
N LEU A 721 -37.92 -12.28 7.19
CA LEU A 721 -36.72 -12.11 6.35
C LEU A 721 -36.70 -13.11 5.18
N ALA A 722 -37.11 -14.35 5.42
CA ALA A 722 -37.23 -15.35 4.35
C ALA A 722 -38.30 -14.97 3.31
N ALA A 723 -39.33 -14.23 3.70
CA ALA A 723 -40.36 -13.71 2.78
C ALA A 723 -39.80 -12.69 1.77
N GLU A 724 -38.65 -12.07 2.04
CA GLU A 724 -37.93 -11.20 1.09
C GLU A 724 -37.32 -12.00 -0.09
N LYS A 725 -37.25 -13.34 0.01
CA LYS A 725 -36.68 -14.27 -1.00
C LYS A 725 -35.22 -13.99 -1.37
N LEU A 726 -34.47 -13.36 -0.47
CA LEU A 726 -33.03 -13.13 -0.61
C LEU A 726 -32.20 -14.26 0.00
N TRP A 727 -32.75 -14.93 1.02
CA TRP A 727 -32.13 -16.04 1.74
C TRP A 727 -33.19 -17.08 2.07
N ASP A 728 -32.76 -18.34 2.14
CA ASP A 728 -33.61 -19.44 2.59
C ASP A 728 -33.97 -19.34 4.08
N LEU A 729 -35.12 -19.90 4.45
CA LEU A 729 -35.65 -19.86 5.82
C LEU A 729 -34.69 -20.48 6.84
N GLU A 730 -33.99 -21.54 6.47
CA GLU A 730 -33.01 -22.24 7.31
C GLU A 730 -31.89 -21.31 7.75
N TRP A 731 -31.38 -20.48 6.84
CA TRP A 731 -30.36 -19.48 7.13
C TRP A 731 -30.92 -18.33 7.97
N CYS A 732 -32.14 -17.88 7.70
CA CYS A 732 -32.79 -16.86 8.53
C CYS A 732 -33.01 -17.32 9.97
N VAL A 733 -33.34 -18.60 10.18
CA VAL A 733 -33.48 -19.21 11.52
C VAL A 733 -32.12 -19.30 12.23
N ALA A 734 -31.07 -19.67 11.52
CA ALA A 734 -29.69 -19.67 12.03
C ALA A 734 -29.25 -18.27 12.48
N ALA A 735 -29.48 -17.25 11.65
CA ALA A 735 -29.18 -15.86 11.97
C ALA A 735 -29.96 -15.38 13.22
N ALA A 736 -31.24 -15.74 13.33
CA ALA A 736 -32.08 -15.36 14.47
C ALA A 736 -31.59 -15.99 15.78
N GLU A 737 -31.01 -17.18 15.71
CA GLU A 737 -30.40 -17.85 16.86
C GLU A 737 -29.10 -17.17 17.30
N ALA A 738 -28.20 -16.87 16.34
CA ALA A 738 -26.90 -16.25 16.60
C ALA A 738 -27.03 -14.82 17.15
N GLU A 739 -27.80 -13.96 16.48
CA GLU A 739 -27.92 -12.52 16.80
C GLU A 739 -29.09 -12.19 17.74
N LYS A 740 -29.65 -13.22 18.37
CA LYS A 740 -30.73 -13.12 19.37
C LYS A 740 -32.00 -12.41 18.88
N GLY A 741 -32.21 -12.26 17.56
CA GLY A 741 -33.42 -11.70 16.97
C GLY A 741 -33.38 -10.19 16.67
N ASN A 742 -32.20 -9.58 16.55
CA ASN A 742 -32.05 -8.21 16.03
C ASN A 742 -31.97 -8.22 14.49
N ILE A 743 -32.87 -7.52 13.80
CA ILE A 743 -33.02 -7.56 12.34
C ILE A 743 -31.76 -7.10 11.61
N ASP A 744 -31.15 -5.99 12.03
CA ASP A 744 -30.00 -5.40 11.31
C ASP A 744 -28.78 -6.32 11.41
N ARG A 745 -28.46 -6.78 12.62
CA ARG A 745 -27.37 -7.73 12.84
C ARG A 745 -27.61 -9.08 12.16
N MET A 746 -28.87 -9.52 12.08
CA MET A 746 -29.21 -10.73 11.33
C MET A 746 -28.91 -10.56 9.84
N ARG A 747 -29.15 -9.39 9.24
CA ARG A 747 -28.80 -9.13 7.84
C ARG A 747 -27.29 -9.12 7.64
N ASP A 748 -26.54 -8.47 8.52
CA ASP A 748 -25.07 -8.48 8.47
C ASP A 748 -24.51 -9.90 8.56
N TRP A 749 -25.06 -10.70 9.48
CA TRP A 749 -24.70 -12.10 9.65
C TRP A 749 -25.05 -12.94 8.41
N LEU A 750 -26.22 -12.74 7.83
CA LEU A 750 -26.64 -13.43 6.60
C LEU A 750 -25.76 -13.06 5.41
N GLN A 751 -25.40 -11.79 5.26
CA GLN A 751 -24.48 -11.34 4.21
C GLN A 751 -23.07 -11.91 4.40
N ALA A 752 -22.63 -12.05 5.65
CA ALA A 752 -21.33 -12.62 5.99
C ALA A 752 -21.26 -14.14 5.82
N TRP A 753 -22.34 -14.88 6.01
CA TRP A 753 -22.26 -16.34 6.17
C TRP A 753 -23.22 -17.18 5.33
N ALA A 754 -24.30 -16.59 4.81
CA ALA A 754 -25.32 -17.31 4.05
C ALA A 754 -25.19 -17.02 2.53
N PRO A 755 -25.35 -18.04 1.68
CA PRO A 755 -25.49 -17.83 0.24
C PRO A 755 -26.80 -17.09 -0.05
N ARG A 756 -26.79 -16.23 -1.07
CA ARG A 756 -28.01 -15.63 -1.61
C ARG A 756 -28.77 -16.69 -2.41
N SER A 757 -30.08 -16.78 -2.19
CA SER A 757 -30.97 -17.77 -2.81
C SER A 757 -31.27 -17.48 -4.27
#